data_AF-A0A0X1SX11-F1
#
_entry.id   AF-A0A0X1SX11-F1
#
_cell.length_a   1.000
_cell.length_b   1.000
_cell.length_c   1.000
_cell.angle_alpha   90.00
_cell.angle_beta   90.00
_cell.angle_gamma   90.00
#
_symmetry.space_group_name_H-M   'P 1'
#
loop_
_entity.id
_entity.type
_entity.pdbx_description
1 polymer ?
#
loop_
_entity_poly.entity_id
_entity_poly.type
_entity_poly.pdbx_seq_one_letter_code
_entity_poly.pdbx_strand_id
1 'polypeptide(L)'
;MSTLHAVHARPTSLFHQPASEPCLISYREKNSIFHQAPDLRPDDTCLGDNLQGLDAAIAQRPEDSAQPFGAAVERIMQHLQDSLPPEQQRALEPLHTLRSEALPALGAKDLGSLGKQELQALYRYFKAAERTFAKLPPSANHQQQQRLCRVIKWQFRASLSVHLKRSLDQALAKSRSTVGEGGSQGWDARVGVQIGTGTLGGASIGPNVGLSSKLETTQTRIIKDTTSVDARLKGQLSLVNAVSLELGLGYETIRTEKYSNLDTYTQAKGLSKWAWWNGSKRDLLKQGKSLFSTCNNFQRNIRLASFSQAWLGNELRKTGNPCPLFETHQPLPQPFQIESGRRIAATAAATFDGLGLLRVQAEAKADELKTEKSQALDIIGLYELNPATAEQRLGGVAEYRPDAQQLIRAMQAHVIASSHQLTTAVLDGKNSLQIRQINEDLDQRSRQLTEQYVHHKIAQTIGTDADTTIGQLLEQHPALFRPDTLKLYTAKTDTLTRTVSVEPKAKLTWGVSLEAGMKISLSSVQEDDPHLCGTYLDIVVSGQFNTLESVQKLLAGGLSSAGVNHFDTAPLVALIGGTVLYQSHGASVKFSLKLKDGELALLMTQHFFTQKDAFNQALSTPTPITMEVASGSHVDTLLEEHLGSQSLDLILPIALSKLAPDQDTAWWDSYVDKHVKAFDALLNNMADAGKGTLIQRELAAIQERITPSDAVDKLLLAAQAARERPDATTLQAARDALKNMLVAYIKGDYEAKVKQAWRVI
;
A
#
# COMPACT_ATOMS: atom_id res chain seq x y z
N MET A 1 22.68 -36.69 50.67
CA MET A 1 22.07 -35.58 51.43
C MET A 1 22.82 -34.30 51.11
N SER A 2 22.16 -33.37 50.40
CA SER A 2 22.33 -31.91 50.42
C SER A 2 21.49 -31.35 49.27
N THR A 3 20.43 -30.66 49.66
CA THR A 3 19.37 -30.00 48.90
C THR A 3 19.87 -28.72 48.21
N LEU A 4 19.46 -28.46 46.97
CA LEU A 4 19.51 -27.12 46.36
C LEU A 4 18.25 -26.87 45.52
N HIS A 5 17.71 -25.68 45.73
CA HIS A 5 16.33 -25.27 45.55
C HIS A 5 15.88 -25.03 44.10
N ALA A 6 14.62 -25.37 43.83
CA ALA A 6 13.84 -24.88 42.71
C ALA A 6 13.61 -23.36 42.84
N VAL A 7 13.99 -22.59 41.81
CA VAL A 7 13.65 -21.17 41.68
C VAL A 7 12.43 -21.05 40.78
N HIS A 8 11.26 -20.92 41.41
CA HIS A 8 10.05 -20.39 40.77
C HIS A 8 10.15 -18.86 40.74
N ALA A 9 10.45 -18.27 39.58
CA ALA A 9 10.32 -16.83 39.38
C ALA A 9 8.87 -16.51 38.97
N ARG A 10 8.11 -15.91 39.90
CA ARG A 10 6.86 -15.18 39.60
C ARG A 10 7.22 -13.81 39.00
N PRO A 11 6.52 -13.32 37.96
CA PRO A 11 6.70 -11.95 37.48
C PRO A 11 5.99 -10.98 38.43
N THR A 12 6.78 -10.18 39.15
CA THR A 12 6.28 -9.09 40.02
C THR A 12 6.14 -7.79 39.23
N SER A 13 5.11 -7.04 39.61
CA SER A 13 4.59 -5.77 39.07
C SER A 13 5.59 -4.74 38.51
N LEU A 14 5.37 -4.33 37.25
CA LEU A 14 6.03 -3.18 36.59
C LEU A 14 5.11 -1.95 36.54
N PHE A 15 4.71 -1.40 37.70
CA PHE A 15 4.16 -0.04 37.76
C PHE A 15 4.44 0.60 39.14
N HIS A 16 5.30 1.62 39.19
CA HIS A 16 4.93 2.99 39.64
C HIS A 16 6.11 3.99 39.67
N GLN A 17 5.76 5.25 39.31
CA GLN A 17 6.39 6.57 39.58
C GLN A 17 7.47 7.10 38.61
N PRO A 18 7.60 8.45 38.49
CA PRO A 18 6.65 9.39 37.91
C PRO A 18 7.25 10.14 36.70
N ALA A 19 6.40 10.88 35.97
CA ALA A 19 6.74 11.58 34.75
C ALA A 19 7.86 12.64 34.93
N SER A 20 8.98 12.44 34.24
CA SER A 20 9.89 13.54 33.89
C SER A 20 9.32 14.28 32.68
N GLU A 21 9.09 15.58 32.82
CA GLU A 21 8.59 16.46 31.77
C GLU A 21 9.39 16.32 30.47
N PRO A 22 8.75 16.09 29.31
CA PRO A 22 9.45 16.10 28.04
C PRO A 22 9.80 17.54 27.64
N CYS A 23 11.11 17.83 27.61
CA CYS A 23 11.64 19.02 26.98
C CYS A 23 11.48 18.91 25.45
N LEU A 24 10.87 19.92 24.84
CA LEU A 24 10.49 19.97 23.43
C LEU A 24 11.74 20.19 22.57
N ILE A 25 12.40 19.10 22.15
CA ILE A 25 13.46 19.17 21.14
C ILE A 25 12.80 19.34 19.78
N SER A 26 12.90 20.56 19.27
CA SER A 26 12.37 21.08 18.00
C SER A 26 12.15 20.03 16.90
N TYR A 27 10.90 19.85 16.50
CA TYR A 27 10.48 19.17 15.27
C TYR A 27 10.97 19.99 14.05
N ARG A 28 11.92 19.45 13.28
CA ARG A 28 12.22 19.93 11.92
C ARG A 28 11.47 19.06 10.92
N GLU A 29 10.50 19.68 10.25
CA GLU A 29 9.68 19.13 9.19
C GLU A 29 10.54 18.76 7.96
N LYS A 30 11.05 17.52 7.89
CA LYS A 30 11.90 17.05 6.78
C LYS A 30 11.14 16.61 5.52
N ASN A 31 9.80 16.71 5.50
CA ASN A 31 8.96 16.39 4.34
C ASN A 31 8.09 17.56 3.87
N SER A 32 8.46 18.79 4.22
CA SER A 32 7.85 19.97 3.61
C SER A 32 8.27 20.05 2.13
N ILE A 33 7.28 19.90 1.25
CA ILE A 33 7.35 19.96 -0.21
C ILE A 33 7.93 21.30 -0.72
N PHE A 34 8.10 22.28 0.17
CA PHE A 34 8.60 23.62 -0.12
C PHE A 34 10.14 23.75 -0.07
N HIS A 35 10.88 22.72 0.37
CA HIS A 35 12.35 22.80 0.50
C HIS A 35 13.14 22.18 -0.66
N GLN A 36 12.48 21.74 -1.74
CA GLN A 36 13.17 21.40 -2.99
C GLN A 36 12.94 22.47 -4.05
N ALA A 37 13.51 23.65 -3.83
CA ALA A 37 13.79 24.59 -4.92
C ALA A 37 15.27 24.46 -5.32
N PRO A 38 15.66 23.48 -6.16
CA PRO A 38 16.89 23.62 -6.92
C PRO A 38 16.66 24.64 -8.03
N ASP A 39 17.67 25.49 -8.24
CA ASP A 39 17.68 26.66 -9.12
C ASP A 39 16.94 26.46 -10.45
N LEU A 40 16.17 27.48 -10.83
CA LEU A 40 15.39 27.58 -12.05
C LEU A 40 16.28 27.80 -13.28
N ARG A 41 17.20 26.87 -13.57
CA ARG A 41 17.90 26.79 -14.87
C ARG A 41 17.89 25.35 -15.40
N PRO A 42 17.38 25.10 -16.61
CA PRO A 42 17.40 23.77 -17.20
C PRO A 42 18.83 23.45 -17.66
N ASP A 43 19.47 22.47 -17.02
CA ASP A 43 20.67 21.85 -17.59
C ASP A 43 20.28 21.02 -18.82
N ASP A 44 21.05 21.21 -19.90
CA ASP A 44 20.69 20.90 -21.28
C ASP A 44 21.15 19.50 -21.73
N THR A 45 21.36 18.54 -20.82
CA THR A 45 22.00 17.26 -21.19
C THR A 45 21.16 16.01 -20.94
N CYS A 46 21.24 15.13 -21.96
CA CYS A 46 20.94 13.70 -21.99
C CYS A 46 19.47 13.27 -22.21
N LEU A 47 19.11 13.05 -23.49
CA LEU A 47 18.17 12.01 -23.91
C LEU A 47 18.52 11.52 -25.34
N GLY A 48 19.66 10.82 -25.43
CA GLY A 48 20.02 9.96 -26.55
C GLY A 48 20.13 8.51 -26.05
N ASP A 49 19.45 7.63 -26.78
CA ASP A 49 19.59 6.17 -26.85
C ASP A 49 19.25 5.36 -25.58
N ASN A 50 18.14 4.62 -25.67
CA ASN A 50 18.14 3.16 -25.65
C ASN A 50 16.72 2.58 -25.55
N LEU A 51 16.52 1.59 -26.42
CA LEU A 51 15.72 0.36 -26.30
C LEU A 51 14.21 0.40 -26.54
N GLN A 52 13.85 -0.60 -27.35
CA GLN A 52 12.59 -0.99 -27.96
C GLN A 52 11.73 -1.84 -27.00
N GLY A 53 10.41 -1.83 -27.22
CA GLY A 53 9.53 -2.95 -26.88
C GLY A 53 8.25 -2.61 -26.11
N LEU A 54 7.11 -2.81 -26.80
CA LEU A 54 5.77 -3.23 -26.38
C LEU A 54 4.65 -2.20 -26.11
N ASP A 55 3.53 -2.56 -26.74
CA ASP A 55 2.33 -1.82 -27.11
C ASP A 55 1.28 -1.69 -25.99
N ALA A 56 0.42 -0.70 -26.19
CA ALA A 56 -0.60 -0.22 -25.27
C ALA A 56 -1.99 -0.80 -25.57
N ALA A 57 -2.83 -0.87 -24.53
CA ALA A 57 -4.28 -0.87 -24.67
C ALA A 57 -4.92 -0.24 -23.42
N ILE A 58 -5.59 0.91 -23.58
CA ILE A 58 -6.64 1.39 -22.64
C ILE A 58 -7.79 2.06 -23.42
N ALA A 59 -8.93 1.35 -23.38
CA ALA A 59 -10.35 1.74 -23.27
C ALA A 59 -11.03 2.82 -24.16
N GLN A 60 -12.22 2.43 -24.66
CA GLN A 60 -13.20 3.19 -25.43
C GLN A 60 -14.27 3.87 -24.56
N ARG A 61 -14.74 5.08 -24.98
CA ARG A 61 -16.15 5.59 -24.95
C ARG A 61 -16.25 6.93 -25.74
N PRO A 62 -17.45 7.36 -26.20
CA PRO A 62 -17.89 7.22 -27.60
C PRO A 62 -17.69 8.45 -28.51
N GLU A 63 -17.60 8.13 -29.80
CA GLU A 63 -17.58 8.95 -31.02
C GLU A 63 -18.87 9.80 -31.12
N ASP A 64 -18.81 11.09 -31.51
CA ASP A 64 -19.36 11.46 -32.84
C ASP A 64 -18.96 12.86 -33.38
N SER A 65 -17.92 13.53 -32.88
CA SER A 65 -17.46 14.79 -33.54
C SER A 65 -16.00 15.22 -33.33
N ALA A 66 -15.16 14.38 -32.70
CA ALA A 66 -13.76 14.74 -32.51
C ALA A 66 -12.93 14.37 -33.74
N GLN A 67 -12.25 15.34 -34.36
CA GLN A 67 -11.19 15.04 -35.31
C GLN A 67 -10.16 14.11 -34.64
N PRO A 68 -9.61 13.09 -35.36
CA PRO A 68 -8.57 12.23 -34.82
C PRO A 68 -7.42 13.06 -34.22
N PHE A 69 -6.83 12.61 -33.10
CA PHE A 69 -5.77 13.34 -32.39
C PHE A 69 -4.66 13.80 -33.35
N GLY A 70 -4.18 12.90 -34.20
CA GLY A 70 -3.11 13.19 -35.16
C GLY A 70 -3.49 14.26 -36.19
N ALA A 71 -4.74 14.27 -36.67
CA ALA A 71 -5.23 15.30 -37.60
C ALA A 71 -5.34 16.68 -36.93
N ALA A 72 -5.72 16.73 -35.65
CA ALA A 72 -5.74 17.97 -34.88
C ALA A 72 -4.33 18.53 -34.66
N VAL A 73 -3.36 17.67 -34.33
CA VAL A 73 -1.95 18.04 -34.17
C VAL A 73 -1.35 18.50 -35.50
N GLU A 74 -1.64 17.79 -36.60
CA GLU A 74 -1.17 18.17 -37.93
C GLU A 74 -1.67 19.57 -38.32
N ARG A 75 -2.95 19.86 -38.07
CA ARG A 75 -3.54 21.18 -38.36
C ARG A 75 -2.87 22.29 -37.56
N ILE A 76 -2.52 22.04 -36.30
CA ILE A 76 -1.75 22.99 -35.48
C ILE A 76 -0.35 23.19 -36.08
N MET A 77 0.34 22.12 -36.48
CA MET A 77 1.67 22.20 -37.08
C MET A 77 1.64 22.98 -38.40
N GLN A 78 0.62 22.75 -39.23
CA GLN A 78 0.39 23.46 -40.49
C GLN A 78 0.11 24.95 -40.23
N HIS A 79 -0.78 25.26 -39.29
CA HIS A 79 -1.07 26.64 -38.91
C HIS A 79 0.18 27.38 -38.40
N LEU A 80 1.03 26.73 -37.61
CA LEU A 80 2.30 27.31 -37.17
C LEU A 80 3.25 27.60 -38.34
N GLN A 81 3.27 26.73 -39.35
CA GLN A 81 4.09 26.92 -40.55
C GLN A 81 3.57 28.04 -41.45
N ASP A 82 2.25 28.18 -41.55
CA ASP A 82 1.59 29.20 -42.36
C ASP A 82 1.47 30.56 -41.65
N SER A 83 1.80 30.62 -40.36
CA SER A 83 1.65 31.83 -39.53
C SER A 83 2.70 32.93 -39.79
N LEU A 84 3.77 32.62 -40.53
CA LEU A 84 4.85 33.57 -40.83
C LEU A 84 4.80 34.09 -42.28
N PRO A 85 5.14 35.39 -42.50
CA PRO A 85 5.30 35.94 -43.84
C PRO A 85 6.39 35.22 -44.65
N PRO A 86 6.32 35.21 -46.00
CA PRO A 86 7.28 34.52 -46.87
C PRO A 86 8.75 34.84 -46.58
N GLU A 87 9.04 36.08 -46.19
CA GLU A 87 10.38 36.57 -45.88
C GLU A 87 11.01 35.91 -44.64
N GLN A 88 10.18 35.39 -43.73
CA GLN A 88 10.60 34.77 -42.47
C GLN A 88 10.47 33.24 -42.48
N GLN A 89 9.98 32.65 -43.57
CA GLN A 89 9.80 31.19 -43.70
C GLN A 89 11.11 30.39 -43.61
N ARG A 90 12.26 30.99 -43.96
CA ARG A 90 13.58 30.36 -43.76
C ARG A 90 13.85 29.97 -42.32
N ALA A 91 13.29 30.70 -41.35
CA ALA A 91 13.42 30.36 -39.94
C ALA A 91 12.72 29.04 -39.57
N LEU A 92 11.77 28.59 -40.39
CA LEU A 92 10.96 27.37 -40.19
C LEU A 92 11.53 26.13 -40.91
N GLU A 93 12.61 26.24 -41.69
CA GLU A 93 13.27 25.10 -42.36
C GLU A 93 13.57 23.91 -41.41
N PRO A 94 14.06 24.12 -40.16
CA PRO A 94 14.26 23.03 -39.22
C PRO A 94 12.96 22.31 -38.81
N LEU A 95 11.81 23.02 -38.84
CA LEU A 95 10.51 22.44 -38.50
C LEU A 95 9.99 21.53 -39.60
N HIS A 96 10.30 21.80 -40.88
CA HIS A 96 9.92 20.89 -41.98
C HIS A 96 10.58 19.52 -41.84
N THR A 97 11.86 19.50 -41.44
CA THR A 97 12.58 18.24 -41.17
C THR A 97 11.95 17.50 -39.98
N LEU A 98 11.72 18.18 -38.86
CA LEU A 98 11.10 17.57 -37.67
C LEU A 98 9.64 17.16 -37.88
N ARG A 99 8.91 17.80 -38.80
CA ARG A 99 7.55 17.37 -39.18
C ARG A 99 7.57 16.01 -39.86
N SER A 100 8.58 15.72 -40.69
CA SER A 100 8.74 14.40 -41.31
C SER A 100 9.02 13.30 -40.28
N GLU A 101 9.77 13.61 -39.21
CA GLU A 101 10.00 12.69 -38.08
C GLU A 101 8.73 12.45 -37.24
N ALA A 102 7.86 13.46 -37.14
CA ALA A 102 6.60 13.38 -36.41
C ALA A 102 5.45 12.75 -37.22
N LEU A 103 5.63 12.55 -38.53
CA LEU A 103 4.60 12.05 -39.45
C LEU A 103 3.94 10.73 -39.00
N PRO A 104 4.68 9.73 -38.46
CA PRO A 104 4.07 8.51 -37.93
C PRO A 104 3.05 8.78 -36.81
N ALA A 105 3.30 9.80 -35.98
CA ALA A 105 2.42 10.19 -34.89
C ALA A 105 1.12 10.88 -35.35
N LEU A 106 1.08 11.40 -36.59
CA LEU A 106 -0.07 12.13 -37.13
C LEU A 106 -1.17 11.19 -37.66
N GLY A 107 -0.86 9.89 -37.82
CA GLY A 107 -1.85 8.86 -38.15
C GLY A 107 -2.63 8.31 -36.94
N ALA A 108 -2.25 8.71 -35.71
CA ALA A 108 -2.83 8.17 -34.49
C ALA A 108 -4.25 8.71 -34.23
N LYS A 109 -5.14 7.80 -33.80
CA LYS A 109 -6.51 8.14 -33.40
C LYS A 109 -6.54 8.89 -32.07
N ASP A 110 -5.71 8.47 -31.12
CA ASP A 110 -5.63 8.96 -29.76
C ASP A 110 -4.17 9.06 -29.27
N LEU A 111 -3.92 9.91 -28.28
CA LEU A 111 -2.60 10.11 -27.68
C LEU A 111 -2.06 8.85 -26.96
N GLY A 112 -2.95 7.99 -26.47
CA GLY A 112 -2.59 6.76 -25.75
C GLY A 112 -2.03 5.67 -26.66
N SER A 113 -2.38 5.69 -27.95
CA SER A 113 -1.81 4.82 -28.99
C SER A 113 -0.38 5.18 -29.39
N LEU A 114 0.10 6.37 -29.03
CA LEU A 114 1.43 6.82 -29.42
C LEU A 114 2.52 6.16 -28.58
N GLY A 115 3.52 5.61 -29.28
CA GLY A 115 4.73 5.08 -28.70
C GLY A 115 5.68 6.18 -28.21
N LYS A 116 6.69 5.77 -27.44
CA LYS A 116 7.75 6.66 -26.92
C LYS A 116 8.41 7.53 -28.01
N GLN A 117 8.72 6.93 -29.17
CA GLN A 117 9.44 7.62 -30.25
C GLN A 117 8.59 8.72 -30.89
N GLU A 118 7.30 8.46 -31.09
CA GLU A 118 6.34 9.40 -31.65
C GLU A 118 6.10 10.58 -30.71
N LEU A 119 5.92 10.31 -29.41
CA LEU A 119 5.84 11.34 -28.38
C LEU A 119 7.12 12.19 -28.32
N GLN A 120 8.29 11.56 -28.48
CA GLN A 120 9.56 12.27 -28.50
C GLN A 120 9.72 13.14 -29.75
N ALA A 121 9.26 12.69 -30.92
CA ALA A 121 9.28 13.47 -32.15
C ALA A 121 8.39 14.72 -32.04
N LEU A 122 7.17 14.57 -31.54
CA LEU A 122 6.25 15.69 -31.28
C LEU A 122 6.83 16.68 -30.26
N TYR A 123 7.41 16.18 -29.16
CA TYR A 123 8.11 17.03 -28.19
C TYR A 123 9.26 17.82 -28.83
N ARG A 124 10.10 17.19 -29.66
CA ARG A 124 11.22 17.84 -30.35
C ARG A 124 10.72 18.92 -31.31
N TYR A 125 9.66 18.64 -32.08
CA TYR A 125 9.04 19.60 -32.97
C TYR A 125 8.58 20.86 -32.22
N PHE A 126 7.75 20.73 -31.19
CA PHE A 126 7.22 21.89 -30.46
C PHE A 126 8.29 22.63 -29.65
N LYS A 127 9.36 21.93 -29.21
CA LYS A 127 10.55 22.57 -28.61
C LYS A 127 11.31 23.41 -29.64
N ALA A 128 11.47 22.92 -30.87
CA ALA A 128 12.11 23.67 -31.94
C ALA A 128 11.24 24.87 -32.39
N ALA A 129 9.91 24.68 -32.46
CA ALA A 129 8.98 25.74 -32.82
C ALA A 129 9.02 26.89 -31.79
N GLU A 130 8.94 26.58 -30.50
CA GLU A 130 9.11 27.55 -29.41
C GLU A 130 10.41 28.35 -29.55
N ARG A 131 11.54 27.67 -29.78
CA ARG A 131 12.85 28.33 -29.96
C ARG A 131 12.90 29.20 -31.21
N THR A 132 12.18 28.83 -32.25
CA THR A 132 12.11 29.58 -33.51
C THR A 132 11.33 30.88 -33.31
N PHE A 133 10.12 30.80 -32.76
CA PHE A 133 9.31 32.00 -32.46
C PHE A 133 9.97 32.91 -31.42
N ALA A 134 10.74 32.36 -30.47
CA ALA A 134 11.51 33.14 -29.51
C ALA A 134 12.63 34.00 -30.13
N LYS A 135 13.13 33.61 -31.32
CA LYS A 135 14.20 34.33 -32.03
C LYS A 135 13.67 35.39 -33.00
N LEU A 136 12.37 35.38 -33.29
CA LEU A 136 11.75 36.35 -34.18
C LEU A 136 11.59 37.71 -33.49
N PRO A 137 11.44 38.81 -34.26
CA PRO A 137 11.17 40.12 -33.70
C PRO A 137 9.94 40.09 -32.77
N PRO A 138 9.99 40.77 -31.61
CA PRO A 138 8.91 40.72 -30.64
C PRO A 138 7.63 41.31 -31.25
N SER A 139 6.62 40.46 -31.43
CA SER A 139 5.26 40.85 -31.82
C SER A 139 4.26 40.09 -30.94
N ALA A 140 3.07 40.66 -30.76
CA ALA A 140 2.02 40.01 -29.98
C ALA A 140 1.68 38.61 -30.53
N ASN A 141 1.68 38.46 -31.86
CA ASN A 141 1.44 37.19 -32.54
C ASN A 141 2.58 36.18 -32.31
N HIS A 142 3.85 36.58 -32.49
CA HIS A 142 4.99 35.69 -32.25
C HIS A 142 5.07 35.23 -30.79
N GLN A 143 4.77 36.13 -29.84
CA GLN A 143 4.73 35.79 -28.43
C GLN A 143 3.58 34.83 -28.10
N GLN A 144 2.41 35.00 -28.72
CA GLN A 144 1.28 34.08 -28.58
C GLN A 144 1.63 32.69 -29.14
N GLN A 145 2.22 32.60 -30.34
CA GLN A 145 2.64 31.34 -30.94
C GLN A 145 3.76 30.64 -30.14
N GLN A 146 4.72 31.41 -29.61
CA GLN A 146 5.73 30.90 -28.70
C GLN A 146 5.11 30.28 -27.43
N ARG A 147 4.17 30.99 -26.80
CA ARG A 147 3.45 30.53 -25.60
C ARG A 147 2.64 29.26 -25.90
N LEU A 148 1.94 29.23 -27.03
CA LEU A 148 1.18 28.07 -27.49
C LEU A 148 2.10 26.85 -27.67
N CYS A 149 3.21 27.01 -28.41
CA CYS A 149 4.20 25.94 -28.59
C CYS A 149 4.78 25.45 -27.25
N ARG A 150 5.06 26.38 -26.32
CA ARG A 150 5.60 26.06 -24.99
C ARG A 150 4.64 25.23 -24.16
N VAL A 151 3.34 25.51 -24.22
CA VAL A 151 2.30 24.76 -23.49
C VAL A 151 2.04 23.39 -24.14
N ILE A 152 1.94 23.32 -25.47
CA ILE A 152 1.81 22.03 -26.19
C ILE A 152 3.01 21.12 -25.89
N LYS A 153 4.22 21.68 -25.86
CA LYS A 153 5.44 20.97 -25.43
C LYS A 153 5.31 20.39 -24.01
N TRP A 154 4.65 21.08 -23.08
CA TRP A 154 4.43 20.53 -21.72
C TRP A 154 3.53 19.30 -21.76
N GLN A 155 2.49 19.30 -22.59
CA GLN A 155 1.61 18.13 -22.77
C GLN A 155 2.40 16.92 -23.25
N PHE A 156 3.17 17.03 -24.35
CA PHE A 156 3.97 15.91 -24.84
C PHE A 156 5.07 15.45 -23.88
N ARG A 157 5.67 16.39 -23.13
CA ARG A 157 6.65 16.05 -22.09
C ARG A 157 6.00 15.26 -20.95
N ALA A 158 4.78 15.60 -20.57
CA ALA A 158 4.03 14.89 -19.54
C ALA A 158 3.62 13.49 -20.03
N SER A 159 3.07 13.36 -21.24
CA SER A 159 2.76 12.06 -21.86
C SER A 159 3.99 11.14 -21.95
N LEU A 160 5.14 11.66 -22.37
CA LEU A 160 6.40 10.90 -22.36
C LEU A 160 6.78 10.43 -20.94
N SER A 161 6.58 11.28 -19.94
CA SER A 161 6.86 10.96 -18.53
C SER A 161 5.89 9.88 -18.01
N VAL A 162 4.61 9.93 -18.39
CA VAL A 162 3.60 8.89 -18.09
C VAL A 162 3.99 7.58 -18.74
N HIS A 163 4.38 7.58 -20.01
CA HIS A 163 4.79 6.36 -20.71
C HIS A 163 5.99 5.68 -20.04
N LEU A 164 7.03 6.46 -19.71
CA LEU A 164 8.21 5.97 -18.98
C LEU A 164 7.83 5.45 -17.59
N LYS A 165 6.96 6.15 -16.87
CA LYS A 165 6.47 5.71 -15.57
C LYS A 165 5.68 4.41 -15.69
N ARG A 166 4.76 4.28 -16.65
CA ARG A 166 3.96 3.07 -16.87
C ARG A 166 4.86 1.85 -17.12
N SER A 167 5.94 2.02 -17.88
CA SER A 167 6.95 0.97 -18.08
C SER A 167 7.65 0.59 -16.76
N LEU A 168 8.00 1.57 -15.92
CA LEU A 168 8.56 1.31 -14.57
C LEU A 168 7.54 0.64 -13.65
N ASP A 169 6.28 1.06 -13.66
CA ASP A 169 5.20 0.48 -12.86
C ASP A 169 4.99 -0.99 -13.25
N GLN A 170 4.91 -1.30 -14.56
CA GLN A 170 4.79 -2.67 -15.07
C GLN A 170 6.00 -3.53 -14.70
N ALA A 171 7.21 -2.99 -14.82
CA ALA A 171 8.42 -3.69 -14.43
C ALA A 171 8.45 -3.95 -12.91
N LEU A 172 7.99 -3.00 -12.09
CA LEU A 172 7.89 -3.16 -10.65
C LEU A 172 6.82 -4.20 -10.29
N ALA A 173 5.64 -4.14 -10.91
CA ALA A 173 4.56 -5.10 -10.74
C ALA A 173 5.03 -6.53 -11.05
N LYS A 174 5.74 -6.71 -12.17
CA LYS A 174 6.34 -8.00 -12.54
C LYS A 174 7.38 -8.48 -11.51
N SER A 175 8.19 -7.57 -10.96
CA SER A 175 9.18 -7.92 -9.93
C SER A 175 8.56 -8.24 -8.56
N ARG A 176 7.30 -7.85 -8.33
CA ARG A 176 6.56 -8.03 -7.08
C ARG A 176 5.33 -8.93 -7.22
N SER A 177 5.20 -9.65 -8.33
CA SER A 177 4.03 -10.48 -8.62
C SER A 177 3.79 -11.54 -7.55
N THR A 178 4.87 -12.08 -6.96
CA THR A 178 4.82 -13.04 -5.85
C THR A 178 4.09 -12.49 -4.62
N VAL A 179 4.16 -11.18 -4.38
CA VAL A 179 3.44 -10.53 -3.28
C VAL A 179 1.95 -10.44 -3.61
N GLY A 180 1.60 -10.09 -4.86
CA GLY A 180 0.20 -9.87 -5.27
C GLY A 180 -0.73 -11.05 -4.99
N GLU A 181 -0.22 -12.27 -5.04
CA GLU A 181 -1.00 -13.50 -4.80
C GLU A 181 -1.20 -13.84 -3.32
N GLY A 182 -0.60 -13.09 -2.39
CA GLY A 182 -0.61 -13.39 -0.95
C GLY A 182 0.77 -13.69 -0.36
N GLY A 183 1.82 -13.59 -1.17
CA GLY A 183 3.21 -13.78 -0.73
C GLY A 183 3.80 -12.58 0.01
N SER A 184 5.07 -12.71 0.38
CA SER A 184 5.83 -11.65 1.04
C SER A 184 7.26 -11.56 0.50
N GLN A 185 7.82 -10.36 0.55
CA GLN A 185 9.21 -10.12 0.21
C GLN A 185 9.80 -9.18 1.25
N GLY A 186 10.99 -9.47 1.74
CA GLY A 186 11.68 -8.57 2.65
C GLY A 186 13.18 -8.58 2.50
N TRP A 187 13.77 -7.52 3.01
CA TRP A 187 15.20 -7.30 3.10
C TRP A 187 15.52 -6.77 4.49
N ASP A 188 16.59 -7.25 5.08
CA ASP A 188 17.12 -6.72 6.32
C ASP A 188 18.63 -6.55 6.22
N ALA A 189 19.15 -5.55 6.91
CA ALA A 189 20.57 -5.39 7.17
C ALA A 189 20.77 -4.99 8.62
N ARG A 190 21.79 -5.56 9.24
CA ARG A 190 22.15 -5.31 10.63
C ARG A 190 23.64 -5.11 10.74
N VAL A 191 24.02 -4.16 11.58
CA VAL A 191 25.41 -3.91 11.94
C VAL A 191 25.50 -3.88 13.45
N GLY A 192 26.33 -4.75 14.01
CA GLY A 192 26.55 -4.84 15.44
C GLY A 192 28.02 -4.76 15.80
N VAL A 193 28.26 -4.35 17.03
CA VAL A 193 29.59 -4.41 17.65
C VAL A 193 29.46 -5.25 18.90
N GLN A 194 30.17 -6.36 18.97
CA GLN A 194 30.27 -7.16 20.19
C GLN A 194 31.57 -6.82 20.92
N ILE A 195 31.47 -6.58 22.23
CA ILE A 195 32.61 -6.33 23.11
C ILE A 195 32.64 -7.46 24.14
N GLY A 196 33.75 -8.19 24.23
CA GLY A 196 33.86 -9.30 25.17
C GLY A 196 35.06 -10.22 24.93
N THR A 197 35.25 -11.16 25.85
CA THR A 197 36.31 -12.16 25.75
C THR A 197 35.84 -13.29 24.83
N GLY A 198 36.42 -13.38 23.61
CA GLY A 198 36.12 -14.45 22.64
C GLY A 198 36.63 -15.84 23.04
N THR A 199 36.91 -16.08 24.32
CA THR A 199 37.42 -17.35 24.86
C THR A 199 36.28 -18.26 25.30
N LEU A 200 36.50 -19.59 25.31
CA LEU A 200 35.61 -20.56 25.96
C LEU A 200 35.25 -20.10 27.38
N GLY A 201 33.95 -20.02 27.70
CA GLY A 201 33.46 -19.48 28.97
C GLY A 201 33.22 -17.97 29.00
N GLY A 202 33.41 -17.27 27.87
CA GLY A 202 33.31 -15.82 27.77
C GLY A 202 31.88 -15.28 27.67
N ALA A 203 31.73 -14.02 28.08
CA ALA A 203 30.53 -13.21 27.87
C ALA A 203 30.85 -12.06 26.92
N SER A 204 29.97 -11.82 25.94
CA SER A 204 30.00 -10.63 25.10
C SER A 204 28.71 -9.85 25.26
N ILE A 205 28.82 -8.53 25.13
CA ILE A 205 27.66 -7.65 25.05
C ILE A 205 27.93 -6.60 24.00
N GLY A 206 26.90 -6.19 23.27
CA GLY A 206 27.01 -4.98 22.51
C GLY A 206 25.79 -4.56 21.71
N PRO A 207 25.84 -3.33 21.19
CA PRO A 207 24.76 -2.75 20.42
C PRO A 207 24.73 -3.32 19.00
N ASN A 208 23.52 -3.42 18.46
CA ASN A 208 23.23 -3.79 17.09
C ASN A 208 22.16 -2.85 16.54
N VAL A 209 22.38 -2.31 15.35
CA VAL A 209 21.41 -1.47 14.64
C VAL A 209 20.98 -2.19 13.37
N GLY A 210 19.68 -2.33 13.21
CA GLY A 210 19.03 -2.95 12.06
C GLY A 210 18.22 -1.96 11.24
N LEU A 211 18.20 -2.19 9.93
CA LEU A 211 17.25 -1.62 8.99
C LEU A 211 16.55 -2.78 8.31
N SER A 212 15.23 -2.77 8.26
CA SER A 212 14.48 -3.77 7.52
C SER A 212 13.37 -3.15 6.68
N SER A 213 13.01 -3.83 5.60
CA SER A 213 11.87 -3.52 4.75
C SER A 213 11.16 -4.81 4.41
N LYS A 214 9.83 -4.78 4.44
CA LYS A 214 8.97 -5.91 4.11
C LYS A 214 7.76 -5.44 3.33
N LEU A 215 7.58 -6.00 2.15
CA LEU A 215 6.37 -5.88 1.35
C LEU A 215 5.57 -7.18 1.46
N GLU A 216 4.34 -7.12 1.95
CA GLU A 216 3.50 -8.30 2.10
C GLU A 216 2.05 -8.03 1.74
N THR A 217 1.33 -9.07 1.33
CA THR A 217 -0.13 -9.03 1.24
C THR A 217 -0.72 -9.60 2.52
N THR A 218 -1.56 -8.83 3.20
CA THR A 218 -2.26 -9.29 4.40
C THR A 218 -3.29 -10.36 4.06
N GLN A 219 -3.75 -11.06 5.10
CA GLN A 219 -4.87 -12.00 4.99
C GLN A 219 -6.16 -11.31 4.48
N THR A 220 -6.30 -10.01 4.77
CA THR A 220 -7.39 -9.15 4.28
C THR A 220 -7.15 -8.57 2.88
N ARG A 221 -6.14 -9.06 2.13
CA ARG A 221 -5.80 -8.65 0.76
C ARG A 221 -5.40 -7.19 0.59
N ILE A 222 -4.74 -6.63 1.60
CA ILE A 222 -4.15 -5.29 1.56
C ILE A 222 -2.63 -5.43 1.41
N ILE A 223 -2.02 -4.62 0.56
CA ILE A 223 -0.56 -4.57 0.45
C ILE A 223 0.00 -3.67 1.55
N LYS A 224 0.93 -4.21 2.36
CA LYS A 224 1.67 -3.49 3.39
C LYS A 224 3.12 -3.33 2.95
N ASP A 225 3.58 -2.09 2.80
CA ASP A 225 4.99 -1.73 2.68
C ASP A 225 5.50 -1.24 4.04
N THR A 226 6.21 -2.12 4.74
CA THR A 226 6.74 -1.88 6.08
C THR A 226 8.21 -1.55 5.99
N THR A 227 8.62 -0.48 6.67
CA THR A 227 10.01 -0.12 6.89
C THR A 227 10.25 -0.01 8.39
N SER A 228 11.35 -0.57 8.88
CA SER A 228 11.69 -0.48 10.28
C SER A 228 13.15 -0.22 10.53
N VAL A 229 13.42 0.52 11.59
CA VAL A 229 14.76 0.76 12.12
C VAL A 229 14.78 0.24 13.54
N ASP A 230 15.69 -0.67 13.85
CA ASP A 230 15.81 -1.26 15.17
C ASP A 230 17.18 -1.01 15.80
N ALA A 231 17.19 -0.85 17.11
CA ALA A 231 18.38 -0.80 17.94
C ALA A 231 18.22 -1.85 19.04
N ARG A 232 19.18 -2.77 19.13
CA ARG A 232 19.16 -3.90 20.08
C ARG A 232 20.44 -3.93 20.86
N LEU A 233 20.34 -4.26 22.14
CA LEU A 233 21.45 -4.71 22.96
C LEU A 233 21.40 -6.23 22.98
N LYS A 234 22.46 -6.88 22.51
CA LYS A 234 22.62 -8.33 22.57
C LYS A 234 23.69 -8.68 23.58
N GLY A 235 23.39 -9.61 24.47
CA GLY A 235 24.34 -10.27 25.35
C GLY A 235 24.43 -11.74 25.01
N GLN A 236 25.63 -12.27 24.88
CA GLN A 236 25.87 -13.69 24.62
C GLN A 236 26.76 -14.27 25.71
N LEU A 237 26.36 -15.42 26.23
CA LEU A 237 27.08 -16.20 27.23
C LEU A 237 27.35 -17.59 26.66
N SER A 238 28.63 -17.93 26.53
CA SER A 238 29.06 -19.26 26.11
C SER A 238 29.51 -20.03 27.35
N LEU A 239 28.73 -21.03 27.78
CA LEU A 239 29.09 -21.86 28.92
C LEU A 239 29.96 -23.04 28.47
N VAL A 240 30.90 -23.47 29.32
CA VAL A 240 31.79 -24.61 29.02
C VAL A 240 30.93 -25.86 28.78
N ASN A 241 31.18 -26.53 27.66
CA ASN A 241 30.42 -27.65 27.08
C ASN A 241 29.02 -27.25 26.54
N ALA A 242 28.98 -27.03 25.23
CA ALA A 242 27.82 -27.21 24.35
C ALA A 242 26.55 -26.36 24.58
N VAL A 243 26.55 -25.38 25.49
CA VAL A 243 25.40 -24.50 25.71
C VAL A 243 25.78 -23.04 25.48
N SER A 244 25.07 -22.37 24.56
CA SER A 244 25.14 -20.92 24.36
C SER A 244 23.79 -20.28 24.65
N LEU A 245 23.80 -19.24 25.48
CA LEU A 245 22.64 -18.40 25.79
C LEU A 245 22.84 -17.01 25.18
N GLU A 246 21.87 -16.58 24.37
CA GLU A 246 21.79 -15.22 23.86
C GLU A 246 20.58 -14.53 24.48
N LEU A 247 20.78 -13.34 25.05
CA LEU A 247 19.73 -12.48 25.55
C LEU A 247 19.76 -11.17 24.77
N GLY A 248 18.60 -10.58 24.50
CA GLY A 248 18.53 -9.32 23.80
C GLY A 248 17.35 -8.47 24.24
N LEU A 249 17.57 -7.17 24.27
CA LEU A 249 16.53 -6.16 24.43
C LEU A 249 16.60 -5.22 23.22
N GLY A 250 15.46 -4.96 22.60
CA GLY A 250 15.36 -4.20 21.36
C GLY A 250 14.29 -3.14 21.42
N TYR A 251 14.57 -2.01 20.78
CA TYR A 251 13.62 -0.97 20.45
C TYR A 251 13.60 -0.78 18.93
N GLU A 252 12.42 -0.78 18.33
CA GLU A 252 12.24 -0.68 16.88
C GLU A 252 11.18 0.37 16.57
N THR A 253 11.48 1.26 15.63
CA THR A 253 10.50 2.17 15.04
C THR A 253 10.04 1.59 13.72
N ILE A 254 8.72 1.56 13.50
CA ILE A 254 8.10 0.94 12.34
C ILE A 254 7.26 1.99 11.63
N ARG A 255 7.33 2.03 10.32
CA ARG A 255 6.41 2.77 9.45
C ARG A 255 5.86 1.84 8.40
N THR A 256 4.54 1.72 8.35
CA THR A 256 3.82 0.87 7.40
C THR A 256 2.92 1.73 6.53
N GLU A 257 3.01 1.58 5.22
CA GLU A 257 2.13 2.21 4.24
C GLU A 257 1.23 1.15 3.62
N LYS A 258 -0.09 1.38 3.65
CA LYS A 258 -1.09 0.43 3.13
C LYS A 258 -1.66 0.86 1.79
N TYR A 259 -1.77 -0.12 0.88
CA TYR A 259 -2.31 0.04 -0.46
C TYR A 259 -3.38 -1.02 -0.72
N SER A 260 -4.41 -0.65 -1.48
CA SER A 260 -5.59 -1.48 -1.73
C SER A 260 -5.28 -2.73 -2.55
N ASN A 261 -4.29 -2.66 -3.45
CA ASN A 261 -3.82 -3.76 -4.28
C ASN A 261 -2.38 -3.49 -4.78
N LEU A 262 -1.80 -4.48 -5.47
CA LEU A 262 -0.43 -4.40 -6.00
C LEU A 262 -0.29 -3.32 -7.08
N ASP A 263 -1.31 -3.10 -7.90
CA ASP A 263 -1.28 -2.07 -8.95
C ASP A 263 -1.20 -0.66 -8.35
N THR A 264 -2.01 -0.38 -7.32
CA THR A 264 -1.96 0.88 -6.58
C THR A 264 -0.60 1.08 -5.92
N TYR A 265 -0.03 0.02 -5.33
CA TYR A 265 1.32 0.06 -4.76
C TYR A 265 2.38 0.38 -5.83
N THR A 266 2.37 -0.33 -6.96
CA THR A 266 3.37 -0.17 -8.01
C THR A 266 3.26 1.19 -8.70
N GLN A 267 2.05 1.69 -8.89
CA GLN A 267 1.82 3.05 -9.37
C GLN A 267 2.31 4.11 -8.38
N ALA A 268 2.15 3.89 -7.07
CA ALA A 268 2.65 4.81 -6.04
C ALA A 268 4.19 4.78 -5.92
N LYS A 269 4.80 3.59 -6.00
CA LYS A 269 6.22 3.35 -5.72
C LYS A 269 7.10 3.15 -6.94
N GLY A 270 6.57 3.14 -8.16
CA GLY A 270 7.33 2.91 -9.40
C GLY A 270 8.49 3.89 -9.60
N LEU A 271 8.39 5.09 -9.06
CA LEU A 271 9.45 6.12 -9.07
C LEU A 271 10.32 6.15 -7.80
N SER A 272 10.04 5.29 -6.82
CA SER A 272 10.78 5.22 -5.55
C SER A 272 12.05 4.38 -5.69
N LYS A 273 13.21 5.04 -5.65
CA LYS A 273 14.52 4.38 -5.63
C LYS A 273 14.64 3.34 -4.52
N TRP A 274 14.04 3.63 -3.37
CA TRP A 274 14.03 2.74 -2.21
C TRP A 274 13.24 1.45 -2.47
N ALA A 275 12.07 1.54 -3.11
CA ALA A 275 11.25 0.37 -3.43
C ALA A 275 11.96 -0.59 -4.42
N TRP A 276 12.74 -0.04 -5.35
CA TRP A 276 13.57 -0.83 -6.26
C TRP A 276 14.76 -1.47 -5.55
N TRP A 277 15.49 -0.71 -4.72
CA TRP A 277 16.64 -1.21 -3.95
C TRP A 277 16.26 -2.38 -3.05
N ASN A 278 15.16 -2.26 -2.30
CA ASN A 278 14.81 -3.23 -1.26
C ASN A 278 14.39 -4.60 -1.78
N GLY A 279 13.88 -4.70 -3.01
CA GLY A 279 13.45 -6.00 -3.50
C GLY A 279 14.20 -6.53 -4.72
N SER A 280 15.00 -5.74 -5.44
CA SER A 280 15.95 -6.31 -6.40
C SER A 280 17.02 -5.29 -6.80
N LYS A 281 18.23 -5.44 -6.24
CA LYS A 281 19.40 -4.62 -6.61
C LYS A 281 19.70 -4.73 -8.11
N ARG A 282 19.50 -5.91 -8.72
CA ARG A 282 19.69 -6.15 -10.15
C ARG A 282 18.70 -5.34 -10.99
N ASP A 283 17.44 -5.27 -10.58
CA ASP A 283 16.42 -4.55 -11.35
C ASP A 283 16.55 -3.03 -11.19
N LEU A 284 16.99 -2.54 -10.02
CA LEU A 284 17.40 -1.14 -9.85
C LEU A 284 18.49 -0.76 -10.85
N LEU A 285 19.53 -1.60 -11.02
CA LEU A 285 20.61 -1.33 -11.97
C LEU A 285 20.12 -1.34 -13.43
N LYS A 286 19.25 -2.28 -13.80
CA LYS A 286 18.65 -2.34 -15.15
C LYS A 286 17.78 -1.12 -15.47
N GLN A 287 16.96 -0.68 -14.51
CA GLN A 287 15.99 0.40 -14.70
C GLN A 287 16.52 1.78 -14.29
N GLY A 288 17.75 1.86 -13.76
CA GLY A 288 18.30 3.05 -13.13
C GLY A 288 18.23 4.30 -14.01
N LYS A 289 18.71 4.23 -15.26
CA LYS A 289 18.71 5.41 -16.18
C LYS A 289 17.30 6.01 -16.31
N SER A 290 16.30 5.18 -16.59
CA SER A 290 14.90 5.60 -16.72
C SER A 290 14.35 6.13 -15.40
N LEU A 291 14.61 5.43 -14.30
CA LEU A 291 14.17 5.79 -12.96
C LEU A 291 14.70 7.16 -12.51
N PHE A 292 16.02 7.39 -12.61
CA PHE A 292 16.64 8.65 -12.19
C PHE A 292 16.22 9.84 -13.05
N SER A 293 16.00 9.64 -14.36
CA SER A 293 15.55 10.71 -15.27
C SER A 293 14.11 11.15 -14.98
N THR A 294 13.23 10.20 -14.66
CA THR A 294 11.80 10.43 -14.48
C THR A 294 11.47 10.86 -13.04
N CYS A 295 12.12 10.29 -12.02
CA CYS A 295 11.75 10.52 -10.62
C CYS A 295 11.80 12.00 -10.20
N ASN A 296 12.76 12.78 -10.72
CA ASN A 296 12.94 14.18 -10.32
C ASN A 296 11.98 15.14 -11.04
N ASN A 297 11.48 14.77 -12.22
CA ASN A 297 10.72 15.68 -13.09
C ASN A 297 9.26 15.28 -13.29
N PHE A 298 8.88 14.04 -12.93
CA PHE A 298 7.55 13.50 -13.20
C PHE A 298 6.44 14.39 -12.66
N GLN A 299 6.40 14.63 -11.35
CA GLN A 299 5.34 15.43 -10.71
C GLN A 299 5.23 16.83 -11.31
N ARG A 300 6.37 17.47 -11.60
CA ARG A 300 6.42 18.78 -12.24
C ARG A 300 5.80 18.76 -13.64
N ASN A 301 6.18 17.79 -14.47
CA ASN A 301 5.68 17.71 -15.86
C ASN A 301 4.17 17.45 -15.87
N ILE A 302 3.70 16.52 -15.04
CA ILE A 302 2.29 16.19 -14.88
C ILE A 302 1.49 17.41 -14.41
N ARG A 303 1.96 18.10 -13.36
CA ARG A 303 1.29 19.28 -12.80
C ARG A 303 1.19 20.44 -13.81
N LEU A 304 2.25 20.68 -14.59
CA LEU A 304 2.23 21.72 -15.63
C LEU A 304 1.28 21.37 -16.76
N ALA A 305 1.24 20.11 -17.20
CA ALA A 305 0.31 19.67 -18.22
C ALA A 305 -1.15 19.73 -17.75
N SER A 306 -1.45 19.22 -16.55
CA SER A 306 -2.81 19.21 -16.00
C SER A 306 -3.38 20.62 -15.83
N PHE A 307 -2.60 21.56 -15.28
CA PHE A 307 -3.07 22.93 -15.09
C PHE A 307 -3.16 23.73 -16.39
N SER A 308 -2.40 23.40 -17.44
CA SER A 308 -2.41 24.18 -18.67
C SER A 308 -3.45 23.75 -19.70
N GLN A 309 -4.20 22.67 -19.43
CA GLN A 309 -5.12 22.06 -20.38
C GLN A 309 -6.29 22.99 -20.76
N ALA A 310 -6.95 23.63 -19.78
CA ALA A 310 -8.07 24.53 -20.07
C ALA A 310 -7.61 25.83 -20.76
N TRP A 311 -6.46 26.38 -20.35
CA TRP A 311 -5.80 27.49 -21.04
C TRP A 311 -5.49 27.15 -22.49
N LEU A 312 -4.91 25.96 -22.75
CA LEU A 312 -4.56 25.50 -24.08
C LEU A 312 -5.80 25.35 -24.98
N GLY A 313 -6.86 24.74 -24.46
CA GLY A 313 -8.11 24.58 -25.20
C GLY A 313 -8.75 25.94 -25.57
N ASN A 314 -8.67 26.92 -24.68
CA ASN A 314 -9.14 28.28 -24.96
C ASN A 314 -8.27 28.99 -26.02
N GLU A 315 -6.94 28.88 -25.97
CA GLU A 315 -6.04 29.50 -26.95
C GLU A 315 -6.11 28.84 -28.34
N LEU A 316 -6.26 27.52 -28.40
CA LEU A 316 -6.48 26.81 -29.67
C LEU A 316 -7.79 27.25 -30.33
N ARG A 317 -8.87 27.39 -29.54
CA ARG A 317 -10.15 27.91 -30.04
C ARG A 317 -10.04 29.33 -30.58
N LYS A 318 -9.28 30.22 -29.91
CA LYS A 318 -9.05 31.60 -30.38
C LYS A 318 -8.27 31.65 -31.70
N THR A 319 -7.38 30.70 -31.94
CA THR A 319 -6.56 30.62 -33.17
C THR A 319 -7.21 29.80 -34.28
N GLY A 320 -8.46 29.33 -34.09
CA GLY A 320 -9.18 28.52 -35.07
C GLY A 320 -8.64 27.08 -35.21
N ASN A 321 -7.82 26.63 -34.25
CA ASN A 321 -7.26 25.29 -34.22
C ASN A 321 -8.14 24.32 -33.40
N PRO A 322 -8.27 23.06 -33.82
CA PRO A 322 -8.92 22.02 -33.02
C PRO A 322 -8.12 21.78 -31.73
N CYS A 323 -8.82 21.45 -30.64
CA CYS A 323 -8.17 21.03 -29.39
C CYS A 323 -7.92 19.52 -29.43
N PRO A 324 -6.68 19.04 -29.56
CA PRO A 324 -6.40 17.63 -29.44
C PRO A 324 -6.72 17.15 -28.02
N LEU A 325 -7.22 15.93 -27.92
CA LEU A 325 -7.52 15.29 -26.64
C LEU A 325 -6.23 14.86 -25.97
N PHE A 326 -5.76 15.64 -24.99
CA PHE A 326 -4.64 15.28 -24.12
C PHE A 326 -5.13 14.42 -22.95
N GLU A 327 -4.28 13.49 -22.51
CA GLU A 327 -4.57 12.62 -21.36
C GLU A 327 -4.72 13.46 -20.09
N THR A 328 -5.79 13.23 -19.34
CA THR A 328 -5.92 13.76 -17.98
C THR A 328 -4.97 12.98 -17.07
N HIS A 329 -3.89 13.61 -16.67
CA HIS A 329 -2.90 12.97 -15.81
C HIS A 329 -3.37 12.95 -14.36
N GLN A 330 -3.57 11.75 -13.82
CA GLN A 330 -3.93 11.58 -12.41
C GLN A 330 -2.71 11.74 -11.50
N PRO A 331 -2.90 12.27 -10.27
CA PRO A 331 -1.85 12.29 -9.27
C PRO A 331 -1.41 10.86 -8.93
N LEU A 332 -0.20 10.74 -8.37
CA LEU A 332 0.27 9.44 -7.88
C LEU A 332 -0.70 8.92 -6.82
N PRO A 333 -1.10 7.64 -6.88
CA PRO A 333 -1.86 7.03 -5.80
C PRO A 333 -1.12 7.18 -4.48
N GLN A 334 -1.85 7.55 -3.43
CA GLN A 334 -1.31 7.66 -2.09
C GLN A 334 -1.72 6.44 -1.26
N PRO A 335 -0.93 6.07 -0.24
CA PRO A 335 -1.39 5.08 0.72
C PRO A 335 -2.67 5.59 1.37
N PHE A 336 -3.69 4.74 1.44
CA PHE A 336 -4.96 5.12 2.07
C PHE A 336 -4.84 5.18 3.60
N GLN A 337 -3.80 4.55 4.16
CA GLN A 337 -3.52 4.52 5.59
C GLN A 337 -2.01 4.41 5.84
N ILE A 338 -1.52 5.18 6.83
CA ILE A 338 -0.14 5.12 7.30
C ILE A 338 -0.15 4.72 8.78
N GLU A 339 0.65 3.71 9.14
CA GLU A 339 0.82 3.27 10.52
C GLU A 339 2.24 3.62 10.97
N SER A 340 2.36 4.25 12.13
CA SER A 340 3.64 4.55 12.76
C SER A 340 3.68 3.85 14.11
N GLY A 341 4.67 2.99 14.31
CA GLY A 341 4.76 2.10 15.46
C GLY A 341 6.08 2.17 16.21
N ARG A 342 6.02 1.77 17.48
CA ARG A 342 7.16 1.50 18.34
C ARG A 342 7.02 0.08 18.87
N ARG A 343 8.00 -0.77 18.59
CA ARG A 343 8.08 -2.12 19.12
C ARG A 343 9.18 -2.18 20.17
N ILE A 344 8.88 -2.77 21.31
CA ILE A 344 9.85 -3.17 22.31
C ILE A 344 9.89 -4.69 22.29
N ALA A 345 11.07 -5.27 22.12
CA ALA A 345 11.25 -6.72 22.02
C ALA A 345 12.28 -7.21 23.04
N ALA A 346 11.98 -8.31 23.71
CA ALA A 346 12.92 -9.11 24.48
C ALA A 346 13.11 -10.45 23.77
N THR A 347 14.35 -10.83 23.53
CA THR A 347 14.73 -12.08 22.87
C THR A 347 15.60 -12.91 23.79
N ALA A 348 15.35 -14.20 23.88
CA ALA A 348 16.18 -15.17 24.57
C ALA A 348 16.35 -16.39 23.66
N ALA A 349 17.57 -16.75 23.29
CA ALA A 349 17.85 -17.94 22.51
C ALA A 349 18.83 -18.85 23.26
N ALA A 350 18.50 -20.14 23.33
CA ALA A 350 19.37 -21.16 23.91
C ALA A 350 19.69 -22.20 22.83
N THR A 351 20.97 -22.51 22.66
CA THR A 351 21.42 -23.58 21.77
C THR A 351 22.12 -24.66 22.58
N PHE A 352 21.73 -25.91 22.36
CA PHE A 352 22.29 -27.09 23.03
C PHE A 352 22.89 -28.04 21.98
N ASP A 353 24.19 -28.31 22.06
CA ASP A 353 24.90 -29.31 21.25
C ASP A 353 25.03 -30.64 22.04
N GLY A 354 24.01 -31.49 21.96
CA GLY A 354 24.01 -32.77 22.67
C GLY A 354 24.80 -33.86 21.93
N LEU A 355 26.01 -34.18 22.40
CA LEU A 355 26.76 -35.42 22.11
C LEU A 355 26.67 -35.92 20.65
N GLY A 356 26.94 -35.06 19.67
CA GLY A 356 27.13 -35.42 18.26
C GLY A 356 25.90 -35.85 17.45
N LEU A 357 24.71 -35.99 18.06
CA LEU A 357 23.54 -36.60 17.41
C LEU A 357 22.28 -35.72 17.34
N LEU A 358 22.14 -34.66 18.17
CA LEU A 358 20.99 -33.76 18.12
C LEU A 358 21.38 -32.35 18.57
N ARG A 359 21.17 -31.34 17.70
CA ARG A 359 21.26 -29.92 18.07
C ARG A 359 19.86 -29.37 18.23
N VAL A 360 19.52 -28.96 19.46
CA VAL A 360 18.24 -28.30 19.76
C VAL A 360 18.52 -26.82 19.93
N GLN A 361 17.83 -26.01 19.14
CA GLN A 361 17.81 -24.56 19.30
C GLN A 361 16.40 -24.16 19.69
N ALA A 362 16.26 -23.44 20.79
CA ALA A 362 15.01 -22.83 21.22
C ALA A 362 15.22 -21.32 21.30
N GLU A 363 14.50 -20.57 20.47
CA GLU A 363 14.43 -19.12 20.53
C GLU A 363 13.06 -18.71 21.07
N ALA A 364 13.02 -17.90 22.12
CA ALA A 364 11.83 -17.27 22.64
C ALA A 364 11.96 -15.75 22.46
N LYS A 365 10.91 -15.12 21.95
CA LYS A 365 10.83 -13.68 21.75
C LYS A 365 9.49 -13.18 22.22
N ALA A 366 9.51 -12.25 23.17
CA ALA A 366 8.34 -11.49 23.58
C ALA A 366 8.47 -10.06 23.03
N ASP A 367 7.43 -9.53 22.40
CA ASP A 367 7.41 -8.15 21.96
C ASP A 367 6.06 -7.46 22.17
N GLU A 368 6.12 -6.17 22.46
CA GLU A 368 4.98 -5.27 22.53
C GLU A 368 5.14 -4.21 21.44
N LEU A 369 4.21 -4.20 20.49
CA LEU A 369 4.10 -3.24 19.42
C LEU A 369 2.93 -2.29 19.71
N LYS A 370 3.25 -1.02 19.87
CA LYS A 370 2.28 0.08 19.92
C LYS A 370 2.30 0.79 18.58
N THR A 371 1.16 0.91 17.93
CA THR A 371 1.02 1.49 16.59
C THR A 371 -0.07 2.55 16.57
N GLU A 372 0.29 3.75 16.12
CA GLU A 372 -0.67 4.82 15.81
C GLU A 372 -0.97 4.75 14.31
N LYS A 373 -2.22 4.46 13.98
CA LYS A 373 -2.75 4.56 12.62
C LYS A 373 -3.15 6.00 12.39
N SER A 374 -2.75 6.55 11.25
CA SER A 374 -3.10 7.92 10.87
C SER A 374 -3.57 7.98 9.41
N GLN A 375 -4.56 8.84 9.18
CA GLN A 375 -5.08 9.17 7.88
C GLN A 375 -5.23 10.69 7.78
N ALA A 376 -4.63 11.27 6.74
CA ALA A 376 -4.77 12.69 6.44
C ALA A 376 -6.05 12.90 5.62
N LEU A 377 -6.93 13.79 6.10
CA LEU A 377 -8.26 14.02 5.56
C LEU A 377 -8.45 15.48 5.18
N ASP A 378 -9.08 15.69 4.04
CA ASP A 378 -9.71 16.97 3.69
C ASP A 378 -11.15 17.02 4.24
N ILE A 379 -11.88 18.10 3.96
CA ILE A 379 -13.24 18.26 4.48
C ILE A 379 -14.21 17.18 3.98
N ILE A 380 -14.01 16.67 2.76
CA ILE A 380 -14.82 15.59 2.17
C ILE A 380 -14.53 14.29 2.90
N GLY A 381 -13.25 13.93 3.08
CA GLY A 381 -12.85 12.75 3.83
C GLY A 381 -13.26 12.81 5.30
N LEU A 382 -13.28 14.01 5.90
CA LEU A 382 -13.80 14.22 7.25
C LEU A 382 -15.31 13.92 7.31
N TYR A 383 -16.08 14.38 6.33
CA TYR A 383 -17.51 14.09 6.24
C TYR A 383 -17.80 12.59 6.06
N GLU A 384 -17.04 11.90 5.22
CA GLU A 384 -17.17 10.44 5.00
C GLU A 384 -16.86 9.63 6.26
N LEU A 385 -15.89 10.08 7.07
CA LEU A 385 -15.49 9.42 8.30
C LEU A 385 -16.41 9.76 9.48
N ASN A 386 -16.69 11.05 9.69
CA ASN A 386 -17.51 11.55 10.79
C ASN A 386 -18.30 12.81 10.37
N PRO A 387 -19.54 12.64 9.88
CA PRO A 387 -20.38 13.75 9.43
C PRO A 387 -20.62 14.80 10.52
N ALA A 388 -20.78 14.38 11.79
CA ALA A 388 -21.06 15.29 12.90
C ALA A 388 -19.84 16.18 13.21
N THR A 389 -18.62 15.63 13.15
CA THR A 389 -17.41 16.44 13.29
C THR A 389 -17.23 17.39 12.11
N ALA A 390 -17.53 16.95 10.88
CA ALA A 390 -17.51 17.83 9.71
C ALA A 390 -18.47 19.02 9.89
N GLU A 391 -19.70 18.77 10.35
CA GLU A 391 -20.70 19.80 10.64
C GLU A 391 -20.21 20.80 11.70
N GLN A 392 -19.64 20.31 12.81
CA GLN A 392 -19.07 21.17 13.84
C GLN A 392 -17.92 22.06 13.32
N ARG A 393 -17.06 21.51 12.45
CA ARG A 393 -15.90 22.23 11.89
C ARG A 393 -16.28 23.26 10.84
N LEU A 394 -17.32 22.97 10.07
CA LEU A 394 -17.89 23.90 9.09
C LEU A 394 -18.67 25.04 9.76
N GLY A 395 -19.17 24.82 10.97
CA GLY A 395 -19.91 25.81 11.74
C GLY A 395 -21.35 26.00 11.26
N GLY A 396 -22.02 26.99 11.83
CA GLY A 396 -23.40 27.34 11.47
C GLY A 396 -23.50 27.79 10.02
N VAL A 397 -24.63 27.47 9.40
CA VAL A 397 -24.96 27.79 8.01
C VAL A 397 -24.73 29.28 7.72
N ALA A 398 -23.73 29.61 6.90
CA ALA A 398 -23.62 30.97 6.38
C ALA A 398 -24.89 31.32 5.57
N GLU A 399 -25.43 32.53 5.76
CA GLU A 399 -26.67 33.03 5.14
C GLU A 399 -26.68 32.97 3.60
N TYR A 400 -25.52 32.79 2.96
CA TYR A 400 -25.37 32.65 1.52
C TYR A 400 -24.99 31.22 1.12
N ARG A 401 -25.98 30.43 0.68
CA ARG A 401 -25.78 29.13 0.05
C ARG A 401 -26.08 29.24 -1.46
N PRO A 402 -25.09 29.11 -2.35
CA PRO A 402 -25.38 28.95 -3.77
C PRO A 402 -26.23 27.69 -3.98
N ASP A 403 -27.12 27.69 -4.97
CA ASP A 403 -27.80 26.44 -5.35
C ASP A 403 -26.79 25.42 -5.94
N ALA A 404 -27.17 24.14 -6.04
CA ALA A 404 -26.27 23.10 -6.53
C ALA A 404 -25.73 23.38 -7.95
N GLN A 405 -26.50 24.05 -8.80
CA GLN A 405 -26.08 24.43 -10.15
C GLN A 405 -25.10 25.60 -10.15
N GLN A 406 -25.28 26.56 -9.24
CA GLN A 406 -24.33 27.65 -9.00
C GLN A 406 -23.01 27.12 -8.47
N LEU A 407 -23.02 26.10 -7.60
CA LEU A 407 -21.81 25.42 -7.14
C LEU A 407 -21.07 24.73 -8.30
N ILE A 408 -21.77 23.96 -9.14
CA ILE A 408 -21.19 23.32 -10.33
C ILE A 408 -20.53 24.38 -11.24
N ARG A 409 -21.25 25.47 -11.53
CA ARG A 409 -20.72 26.59 -12.34
C ARG A 409 -19.50 27.23 -11.68
N ALA A 410 -19.51 27.42 -10.36
CA ALA A 410 -18.40 28.00 -9.62
C ALA A 410 -17.17 27.09 -9.65
N MET A 411 -17.34 25.77 -9.53
CA MET A 411 -16.26 24.79 -9.67
C MET A 411 -15.68 24.78 -11.09
N GLN A 412 -16.52 24.77 -12.12
CA GLN A 412 -16.08 24.85 -13.51
C GLN A 412 -15.32 26.16 -13.80
N ALA A 413 -15.85 27.29 -13.32
CA ALA A 413 -15.19 28.59 -13.44
C ALA A 413 -13.84 28.61 -12.72
N HIS A 414 -13.75 27.99 -11.53
CA HIS A 414 -12.50 27.87 -10.79
C HIS A 414 -11.44 27.06 -11.53
N VAL A 415 -11.81 25.94 -12.17
CA VAL A 415 -10.90 25.16 -13.02
C VAL A 415 -10.31 26.03 -14.14
N ILE A 416 -11.16 26.78 -14.85
CA ILE A 416 -10.75 27.65 -15.96
C ILE A 416 -9.85 28.80 -15.46
N ALA A 417 -10.24 29.46 -14.38
CA ALA A 417 -9.50 30.59 -13.80
C ALA A 417 -8.13 30.16 -13.27
N SER A 418 -8.08 29.05 -12.52
CA SER A 418 -6.86 28.46 -11.98
C SER A 418 -5.88 28.10 -13.10
N SER A 419 -6.39 27.45 -14.15
CA SER A 419 -5.61 27.10 -15.33
C SER A 419 -4.98 28.33 -15.97
N HIS A 420 -5.77 29.39 -16.17
CA HIS A 420 -5.31 30.62 -16.79
C HIS A 420 -4.25 31.35 -15.94
N GLN A 421 -4.51 31.52 -14.64
CA GLN A 421 -3.63 32.25 -13.73
C GLN A 421 -2.26 31.56 -13.56
N LEU A 422 -2.26 30.24 -13.30
CA LEU A 422 -1.03 29.48 -13.12
C LEU A 422 -0.23 29.36 -14.41
N THR A 423 -0.89 29.06 -15.54
CA THR A 423 -0.21 28.93 -16.84
C THR A 423 0.45 30.25 -17.23
N THR A 424 -0.28 31.36 -17.11
CA THR A 424 0.25 32.70 -17.42
C THR A 424 1.42 33.07 -16.52
N ALA A 425 1.31 32.82 -15.19
CA ALA A 425 2.40 33.06 -14.26
C ALA A 425 3.70 32.31 -14.62
N VAL A 426 3.59 31.05 -15.04
CA VAL A 426 4.75 30.24 -15.46
C VAL A 426 5.30 30.70 -16.82
N LEU A 427 4.43 31.07 -17.76
CA LEU A 427 4.83 31.58 -19.07
C LEU A 427 5.56 32.93 -18.97
N ASP A 428 5.06 33.82 -18.12
CA ASP A 428 5.63 35.14 -17.85
C ASP A 428 6.91 35.08 -16.98
N GLY A 429 7.29 33.89 -16.51
CA GLY A 429 8.51 33.69 -15.73
C GLY A 429 8.45 34.31 -14.34
N LYS A 430 7.25 34.38 -13.72
CA LYS A 430 7.10 34.81 -12.33
C LYS A 430 7.99 33.96 -11.41
N ASN A 431 8.47 34.57 -10.33
CA ASN A 431 9.33 33.87 -9.38
C ASN A 431 8.54 32.82 -8.57
N SER A 432 9.26 31.94 -7.88
CA SER A 432 8.68 30.84 -7.11
C SER A 432 7.75 31.31 -5.99
N LEU A 433 8.06 32.44 -5.34
CA LEU A 433 7.23 33.04 -4.27
C LEU A 433 5.88 33.53 -4.81
N GLN A 434 5.86 34.20 -5.96
CA GLN A 434 4.64 34.66 -6.59
C GLN A 434 3.77 33.49 -7.06
N ILE A 435 4.38 32.45 -7.62
CA ILE A 435 3.65 31.23 -8.00
C ILE A 435 3.09 30.54 -6.75
N ARG A 436 3.82 30.55 -5.63
CA ARG A 436 3.32 30.01 -4.37
C ARG A 436 2.11 30.78 -3.84
N GLN A 437 2.16 32.10 -3.82
CA GLN A 437 1.03 32.95 -3.42
C GLN A 437 -0.22 32.67 -4.28
N ILE A 438 -0.05 32.57 -5.60
CA ILE A 438 -1.16 32.20 -6.49
C ILE A 438 -1.73 30.82 -6.11
N ASN A 439 -0.88 29.83 -5.82
CA ASN A 439 -1.37 28.52 -5.38
C ASN A 439 -2.11 28.61 -4.04
N GLU A 440 -1.64 29.42 -3.08
CA GLU A 440 -2.31 29.60 -1.78
C GLU A 440 -3.70 30.23 -1.95
N ASP A 441 -3.85 31.24 -2.81
CA ASP A 441 -5.14 31.86 -3.14
C ASP A 441 -6.10 30.85 -3.80
N LEU A 442 -5.57 30.03 -4.71
CA LEU A 442 -6.34 28.99 -5.40
C LEU A 442 -6.75 27.87 -4.45
N ASP A 443 -5.87 27.43 -3.56
CA ASP A 443 -6.15 26.42 -2.55
C ASP A 443 -7.23 26.93 -1.58
N GLN A 444 -7.18 28.21 -1.18
CA GLN A 444 -8.23 28.82 -0.37
C GLN A 444 -9.59 28.79 -1.08
N ARG A 445 -9.63 29.07 -2.39
CA ARG A 445 -10.87 29.00 -3.16
C ARG A 445 -11.36 27.55 -3.33
N SER A 446 -10.47 26.62 -3.61
CA SER A 446 -10.80 25.18 -3.68
C SER A 446 -11.39 24.70 -2.36
N ARG A 447 -10.79 25.09 -1.23
CA ARG A 447 -11.30 24.81 0.12
C ARG A 447 -12.74 25.29 0.28
N GLN A 448 -13.02 26.56 -0.03
CA GLN A 448 -14.38 27.12 0.06
C GLN A 448 -15.40 26.31 -0.77
N LEU A 449 -15.04 25.90 -1.98
CA LEU A 449 -15.93 25.12 -2.85
C LEU A 449 -16.18 23.71 -2.30
N THR A 450 -15.15 23.05 -1.76
CA THR A 450 -15.32 21.74 -1.11
C THR A 450 -16.11 21.81 0.19
N GLU A 451 -15.94 22.88 0.99
CA GLU A 451 -16.72 23.14 2.19
C GLU A 451 -18.20 23.38 1.84
N GLN A 452 -18.48 24.15 0.78
CA GLN A 452 -19.85 24.34 0.26
C GLN A 452 -20.48 23.02 -0.18
N TYR A 453 -19.74 22.18 -0.91
CA TYR A 453 -20.22 20.85 -1.30
C TYR A 453 -20.60 20.00 -0.08
N VAL A 454 -19.74 19.92 0.93
CA VAL A 454 -20.02 19.16 2.16
C VAL A 454 -21.21 19.74 2.93
N HIS A 455 -21.35 21.06 3.01
CA HIS A 455 -22.54 21.69 3.59
C HIS A 455 -23.84 21.25 2.90
N HIS A 456 -23.84 21.17 1.57
CA HIS A 456 -25.01 20.71 0.84
C HIS A 456 -25.31 19.22 1.07
N LYS A 457 -24.27 18.40 1.24
CA LYS A 457 -24.38 16.97 1.58
C LYS A 457 -24.97 16.76 2.97
N ILE A 458 -24.49 17.52 3.96
CA ILE A 458 -25.04 17.51 5.34
C ILE A 458 -26.51 17.95 5.33
N ALA A 459 -26.84 19.01 4.60
CA ALA A 459 -28.21 19.53 4.50
C ALA A 459 -29.14 18.71 3.60
N GLN A 460 -28.63 17.66 2.92
CA GLN A 460 -29.37 16.85 1.95
C GLN A 460 -30.06 17.66 0.83
N THR A 461 -29.42 18.75 0.40
CA THR A 461 -29.99 19.69 -0.59
C THR A 461 -29.49 19.47 -2.02
N ILE A 462 -28.54 18.55 -2.21
CA ILE A 462 -28.05 18.14 -3.52
C ILE A 462 -28.86 16.94 -4.02
N GLY A 463 -29.42 17.05 -5.23
CA GLY A 463 -30.01 15.90 -5.94
C GLY A 463 -28.93 14.99 -6.52
N THR A 464 -29.27 13.72 -6.77
CA THR A 464 -28.34 12.66 -7.23
C THR A 464 -27.54 13.04 -8.49
N ASP A 465 -28.17 13.69 -9.47
CA ASP A 465 -27.52 14.09 -10.72
C ASP A 465 -26.45 15.19 -10.49
N ALA A 466 -26.77 16.15 -9.61
CA ALA A 466 -25.83 17.20 -9.23
C ALA A 466 -24.68 16.64 -8.39
N ASP A 467 -24.95 15.69 -7.49
CA ASP A 467 -23.92 14.99 -6.71
C ASP A 467 -22.95 14.24 -7.61
N THR A 468 -23.50 13.51 -8.59
CA THR A 468 -22.72 12.76 -9.58
C THR A 468 -21.84 13.69 -10.41
N THR A 469 -22.38 14.84 -10.84
CA THR A 469 -21.63 15.83 -11.61
C THR A 469 -20.49 16.45 -10.80
N ILE A 470 -20.74 16.77 -9.52
CA ILE A 470 -19.69 17.30 -8.62
C ILE A 470 -18.64 16.22 -8.34
N GLY A 471 -19.05 14.97 -8.09
CA GLY A 471 -18.15 13.83 -7.94
C GLY A 471 -17.22 13.66 -9.14
N GLN A 472 -17.76 13.71 -10.36
CA GLN A 472 -16.97 13.67 -11.60
C GLN A 472 -15.97 14.82 -11.69
N LEU A 473 -16.34 16.05 -11.30
CA LEU A 473 -15.40 17.18 -11.29
C LEU A 473 -14.26 17.01 -10.28
N LEU A 474 -14.56 16.45 -9.10
CA LEU A 474 -13.56 16.15 -8.08
C LEU A 474 -12.58 15.06 -8.54
N GLU A 475 -13.10 14.03 -9.20
CA GLU A 475 -12.30 12.92 -9.77
C GLU A 475 -11.45 13.35 -10.98
N GLN A 476 -11.96 14.26 -11.81
CA GLN A 476 -11.23 14.78 -12.98
C GLN A 476 -10.14 15.79 -12.59
N HIS A 477 -10.32 16.53 -11.50
CA HIS A 477 -9.40 17.58 -11.06
C HIS A 477 -8.94 17.44 -9.59
N PRO A 478 -8.40 16.27 -9.17
CA PRO A 478 -8.03 16.03 -7.77
C PRO A 478 -6.88 16.93 -7.31
N ALA A 479 -5.95 17.28 -8.20
CA ALA A 479 -4.84 18.19 -7.88
C ALA A 479 -5.28 19.64 -7.61
N LEU A 480 -6.51 20.01 -7.98
CA LEU A 480 -7.08 21.33 -7.71
C LEU A 480 -8.01 21.30 -6.49
N PHE A 481 -8.91 20.30 -6.41
CA PHE A 481 -9.95 20.27 -5.38
C PHE A 481 -9.60 19.44 -4.14
N ARG A 482 -8.70 18.46 -4.24
CA ARG A 482 -8.25 17.62 -3.12
C ARG A 482 -6.71 17.52 -3.03
N PRO A 483 -5.94 18.63 -3.16
CA PRO A 483 -4.49 18.58 -3.00
C PRO A 483 -4.12 18.30 -1.53
N ASP A 484 -2.89 17.83 -1.30
CA ASP A 484 -2.39 17.54 0.05
C ASP A 484 -2.41 18.76 0.98
N THR A 485 -2.35 19.97 0.43
CA THR A 485 -2.46 21.24 1.18
C THR A 485 -3.84 21.44 1.81
N LEU A 486 -4.89 20.78 1.31
CA LEU A 486 -6.24 20.82 1.88
C LEU A 486 -6.53 19.70 2.88
N LYS A 487 -5.57 18.80 3.13
CA LYS A 487 -5.68 17.75 4.15
C LYS A 487 -5.37 18.31 5.54
N LEU A 488 -6.27 19.15 6.03
CA LEU A 488 -6.11 19.89 7.28
C LEU A 488 -6.42 19.07 8.53
N TYR A 489 -7.12 17.94 8.38
CA TYR A 489 -7.58 17.11 9.49
C TYR A 489 -6.78 15.81 9.53
N THR A 490 -6.49 15.31 10.72
CA THR A 490 -5.85 14.00 10.88
C THR A 490 -6.73 13.08 11.72
N ALA A 491 -7.19 11.99 11.11
CA ALA A 491 -7.85 10.91 11.85
C ALA A 491 -6.79 9.95 12.39
N LYS A 492 -6.92 9.59 13.67
CA LYS A 492 -5.99 8.72 14.36
C LYS A 492 -6.70 7.62 15.13
N THR A 493 -6.09 6.45 15.19
CA THR A 493 -6.50 5.38 16.09
C THR A 493 -5.28 4.61 16.61
N ASP A 494 -5.38 4.16 17.85
CA ASP A 494 -4.29 3.48 18.54
C ASP A 494 -4.52 1.97 18.47
N THR A 495 -3.43 1.24 18.25
CA THR A 495 -3.45 -0.22 18.18
C THR A 495 -2.30 -0.77 19.02
N LEU A 496 -2.56 -1.91 19.66
CA LEU A 496 -1.62 -2.56 20.56
C LEU A 496 -1.58 -4.05 20.21
N THR A 497 -0.39 -4.53 19.89
CA THR A 497 -0.14 -5.96 19.68
C THR A 497 0.92 -6.43 20.66
N ARG A 498 0.60 -7.47 21.43
CA ARG A 498 1.56 -8.16 22.32
C ARG A 498 1.78 -9.55 21.78
N THR A 499 3.01 -9.90 21.44
CA THR A 499 3.36 -11.18 20.85
C THR A 499 4.35 -11.93 21.72
N VAL A 500 4.10 -13.19 21.96
CA VAL A 500 5.05 -14.16 22.50
C VAL A 500 5.27 -15.21 21.43
N SER A 501 6.50 -15.37 20.97
CA SER A 501 6.87 -16.32 19.93
C SER A 501 7.96 -17.25 20.42
N VAL A 502 7.85 -18.52 20.08
CA VAL A 502 8.80 -19.58 20.42
C VAL A 502 9.09 -20.36 19.14
N GLU A 503 10.38 -20.55 18.83
CA GLU A 503 10.85 -21.25 17.64
C GLU A 503 11.73 -22.44 18.06
N PRO A 504 11.12 -23.59 18.42
CA PRO A 504 11.85 -24.84 18.57
C PRO A 504 12.34 -25.37 17.21
N LYS A 505 13.65 -25.59 17.10
CA LYS A 505 14.32 -26.25 15.95
C LYS A 505 14.98 -27.54 16.40
N ALA A 506 14.84 -28.59 15.58
CA ALA A 506 15.58 -29.83 15.73
C ALA A 506 16.41 -30.08 14.46
N LYS A 507 17.74 -30.26 14.61
CA LYS A 507 18.60 -30.77 13.54
C LYS A 507 18.93 -32.25 13.80
N LEU A 508 18.63 -33.12 12.82
CA LEU A 508 19.05 -34.52 12.79
C LEU A 508 20.31 -34.65 11.92
N THR A 509 21.42 -35.14 12.48
CA THR A 509 22.76 -35.14 11.84
C THR A 509 23.11 -36.41 11.05
N TRP A 510 22.14 -37.12 10.45
CA TRP A 510 22.45 -38.28 9.59
C TRP A 510 22.23 -37.98 8.11
N GLY A 511 23.31 -37.66 7.41
CA GLY A 511 23.46 -37.77 5.94
C GLY A 511 22.60 -36.87 5.05
N VAL A 512 21.56 -36.23 5.58
CA VAL A 512 20.72 -35.26 4.88
C VAL A 512 20.42 -34.14 5.87
N SER A 513 20.89 -32.91 5.58
CA SER A 513 20.62 -31.73 6.40
C SER A 513 19.15 -31.32 6.29
N LEU A 514 18.28 -31.99 7.05
CA LEU A 514 16.86 -31.64 7.14
C LEU A 514 16.61 -30.91 8.46
N GLU A 515 16.64 -29.58 8.39
CA GLU A 515 16.18 -28.72 9.48
C GLU A 515 14.64 -28.72 9.47
N ALA A 516 14.02 -29.42 10.43
CA ALA A 516 12.61 -29.28 10.71
C ALA A 516 12.44 -28.29 11.88
N GLY A 517 11.66 -27.24 11.66
CA GLY A 517 11.43 -26.19 12.63
C GLY A 517 9.95 -25.83 12.70
N MET A 518 9.49 -25.52 13.89
CA MET A 518 8.15 -24.96 14.11
C MET A 518 8.31 -23.64 14.83
N LYS A 519 7.70 -22.58 14.33
CA LYS A 519 7.59 -21.29 15.00
C LYS A 519 6.16 -21.10 15.44
N ILE A 520 5.95 -20.98 16.74
CA ILE A 520 4.64 -20.77 17.35
C ILE A 520 4.61 -19.36 17.91
N SER A 521 3.61 -18.58 17.56
CA SER A 521 3.45 -17.20 18.01
C SER A 521 2.05 -17.00 18.57
N LEU A 522 1.96 -16.67 19.85
CA LEU A 522 0.74 -16.25 20.52
C LEU A 522 0.71 -14.73 20.54
N SER A 523 -0.27 -14.10 19.91
CA SER A 523 -0.41 -12.65 19.91
C SER A 523 -1.77 -12.21 20.45
N SER A 524 -1.78 -11.17 21.28
CA SER A 524 -2.97 -10.46 21.72
C SER A 524 -3.02 -9.12 20.99
N VAL A 525 -4.07 -8.91 20.22
CA VAL A 525 -4.23 -7.75 19.31
C VAL A 525 -5.44 -6.93 19.76
N GLN A 526 -5.21 -5.63 19.92
CA GLN A 526 -6.22 -4.59 20.06
C GLN A 526 -6.10 -3.67 18.84
N GLU A 527 -7.16 -3.57 18.06
CA GLU A 527 -7.23 -2.86 16.79
C GLU A 527 -8.54 -2.06 16.71
N ASP A 528 -8.68 -1.15 15.74
CA ASP A 528 -9.92 -0.41 15.49
C ASP A 528 -11.05 -1.31 14.98
N ASP A 529 -10.70 -2.39 14.27
CA ASP A 529 -11.66 -3.39 13.82
C ASP A 529 -11.93 -4.43 14.92
N PRO A 530 -13.17 -4.55 15.42
CA PRO A 530 -13.52 -5.52 16.47
C PRO A 530 -13.32 -6.98 16.03
N HIS A 531 -13.42 -7.30 14.74
CA HIS A 531 -13.19 -8.64 14.22
C HIS A 531 -11.70 -8.98 14.07
N LEU A 532 -10.83 -7.96 14.03
CA LEU A 532 -9.38 -8.15 14.11
C LEU A 532 -8.85 -8.15 15.55
N CYS A 533 -9.63 -7.72 16.53
CA CYS A 533 -9.28 -7.84 17.95
C CYS A 533 -9.34 -9.27 18.47
N GLY A 534 -8.41 -9.65 19.35
CA GLY A 534 -8.47 -10.94 20.05
C GLY A 534 -7.11 -11.56 20.28
N THR A 535 -7.11 -12.87 20.60
CA THR A 535 -5.88 -13.64 20.78
C THR A 535 -5.71 -14.59 19.60
N TYR A 536 -4.55 -14.53 18.94
CA TYR A 536 -4.20 -15.32 17.78
C TYR A 536 -3.07 -16.28 18.09
N LEU A 537 -3.12 -17.44 17.45
CA LEU A 537 -2.08 -18.46 17.46
C LEU A 537 -1.62 -18.68 16.02
N ASP A 538 -0.43 -18.21 15.70
CA ASP A 538 0.23 -18.40 14.41
C ASP A 538 1.28 -19.53 14.54
N ILE A 539 1.12 -20.60 13.76
CA ILE A 539 2.05 -21.72 13.70
C ILE A 539 2.67 -21.77 12.31
N VAL A 540 3.96 -21.50 12.20
CA VAL A 540 4.72 -21.63 10.95
C VAL A 540 5.56 -22.88 11.04
N VAL A 541 5.31 -23.83 10.16
CA VAL A 541 6.03 -25.08 10.05
C VAL A 541 6.97 -24.99 8.87
N SER A 542 8.26 -25.28 9.07
CA SER A 542 9.30 -25.22 8.04
C SER A 542 10.09 -26.52 8.02
N GLY A 543 10.32 -27.06 6.82
CA GLY A 543 11.08 -28.30 6.63
C GLY A 543 10.23 -29.57 6.64
N GLN A 544 10.88 -30.73 6.53
CA GLN A 544 10.20 -32.01 6.35
C GLN A 544 9.94 -32.72 7.68
N PHE A 545 8.69 -33.11 7.90
CA PHE A 545 8.29 -33.97 9.01
C PHE A 545 8.02 -35.39 8.50
N ASN A 546 8.71 -36.37 9.08
CA ASN A 546 8.59 -37.77 8.71
C ASN A 546 7.60 -38.54 9.59
N THR A 547 7.25 -38.01 10.78
CA THR A 547 6.33 -38.68 11.71
C THR A 547 5.41 -37.68 12.41
N LEU A 548 4.19 -38.14 12.77
CA LEU A 548 3.22 -37.37 13.54
C LEU A 548 3.71 -37.10 14.97
N GLU A 549 4.46 -38.04 15.57
CA GLU A 549 5.02 -37.89 16.92
C GLU A 549 5.99 -36.69 17.02
N SER A 550 6.78 -36.44 15.97
CA SER A 550 7.68 -35.27 15.93
C SER A 550 6.90 -33.96 15.91
N VAL A 551 5.80 -33.90 15.16
CA VAL A 551 4.89 -32.75 15.14
C VAL A 551 4.27 -32.55 16.52
N GLN A 552 3.74 -33.62 17.13
CA GLN A 552 3.12 -33.57 18.45
C GLN A 552 4.08 -33.07 19.54
N LYS A 553 5.31 -33.59 19.57
CA LYS A 553 6.32 -33.18 20.57
C LYS A 553 6.74 -31.72 20.42
N LEU A 554 7.01 -31.25 19.19
CA LEU A 554 7.38 -29.85 18.95
C LEU A 554 6.21 -28.90 19.23
N LEU A 555 4.99 -29.28 18.85
CA LEU A 555 3.80 -28.49 19.09
C LEU A 555 3.50 -28.37 20.59
N ALA A 556 3.47 -29.49 21.31
CA ALA A 556 3.21 -29.50 22.75
C ALA A 556 4.29 -28.71 23.53
N GLY A 557 5.57 -28.92 23.20
CA GLY A 557 6.67 -28.17 23.82
C GLY A 557 6.62 -26.67 23.51
N GLY A 558 6.33 -26.30 22.26
CA GLY A 558 6.24 -24.90 21.85
C GLY A 558 5.00 -24.19 22.40
N LEU A 559 3.83 -24.84 22.44
CA LEU A 559 2.61 -24.29 23.06
C LEU A 559 2.79 -24.09 24.55
N SER A 560 3.36 -25.08 25.26
CA SER A 560 3.62 -24.96 26.68
C SER A 560 4.60 -23.83 26.99
N SER A 561 5.65 -23.69 26.17
CA SER A 561 6.62 -22.59 26.26
C SER A 561 6.01 -21.21 25.94
N ALA A 562 5.00 -21.17 25.07
CA ALA A 562 4.21 -19.96 24.79
C ALA A 562 3.14 -19.67 25.86
N GLY A 563 3.04 -20.49 26.90
CA GLY A 563 2.09 -20.33 28.00
C GLY A 563 0.69 -20.90 27.75
N VAL A 564 0.52 -21.71 26.69
CA VAL A 564 -0.75 -22.35 26.33
C VAL A 564 -0.77 -23.78 26.87
N ASN A 565 -1.26 -23.95 28.11
CA ASN A 565 -1.24 -25.24 28.84
C ASN A 565 -2.62 -25.90 29.02
N HIS A 566 -3.71 -25.22 28.66
CA HIS A 566 -5.08 -25.64 28.99
C HIS A 566 -5.92 -26.07 27.77
N PHE A 567 -5.27 -26.35 26.64
CA PHE A 567 -5.95 -26.63 25.37
C PHE A 567 -5.72 -28.06 24.88
N ASP A 568 -6.74 -28.67 24.27
CA ASP A 568 -6.59 -29.97 23.61
C ASP A 568 -5.77 -29.82 22.32
N THR A 569 -4.55 -30.35 22.33
CA THR A 569 -3.64 -30.27 21.18
C THR A 569 -3.97 -31.26 20.07
N ALA A 570 -4.81 -32.27 20.31
CA ALA A 570 -5.06 -33.34 19.34
C ALA A 570 -5.65 -32.84 18.00
N PRO A 571 -6.64 -31.93 17.95
CA PRO A 571 -7.15 -31.37 16.70
C PRO A 571 -6.09 -30.59 15.92
N LEU A 572 -5.21 -29.86 16.60
CA LEU A 572 -4.10 -29.14 15.97
C LEU A 572 -3.05 -30.09 15.40
N VAL A 573 -2.71 -31.16 16.13
CA VAL A 573 -1.78 -32.19 15.66
C VAL A 573 -2.34 -32.89 14.43
N ALA A 574 -3.63 -33.21 14.41
CA ALA A 574 -4.29 -33.80 13.24
C ALA A 574 -4.28 -32.84 12.04
N LEU A 575 -4.58 -31.56 12.25
CA LEU A 575 -4.56 -30.52 11.21
C LEU A 575 -3.16 -30.36 10.61
N ILE A 576 -2.14 -30.19 11.46
CA ILE A 576 -0.75 -30.01 11.01
C ILE A 576 -0.23 -31.30 10.38
N GLY A 577 -0.48 -32.45 11.01
CA GLY A 577 -0.07 -33.76 10.50
C GLY A 577 -0.67 -34.06 9.11
N GLY A 578 -1.96 -33.78 8.91
CA GLY A 578 -2.61 -33.97 7.62
C GLY A 578 -2.08 -33.07 6.49
N THR A 579 -1.37 -31.99 6.83
CA THR A 579 -0.95 -30.94 5.89
C THR A 579 0.57 -30.93 5.64
N VAL A 580 1.38 -31.34 6.64
CA VAL A 580 2.84 -31.10 6.67
C VAL A 580 3.68 -32.39 6.58
N LEU A 581 3.07 -33.57 6.67
CA LEU A 581 3.79 -34.81 6.43
C LEU A 581 4.29 -34.84 4.96
N TYR A 582 5.57 -35.15 4.78
CA TYR A 582 6.24 -35.26 3.47
C TYR A 582 6.35 -33.96 2.65
N GLN A 583 6.40 -32.78 3.29
CA GLN A 583 6.66 -31.52 2.57
C GLN A 583 7.98 -31.52 1.79
N SER A 584 8.08 -30.73 0.73
CA SER A 584 9.33 -30.55 -0.03
C SER A 584 10.30 -29.59 0.68
N HIS A 585 11.58 -29.71 0.39
CA HIS A 585 12.58 -28.75 0.87
C HIS A 585 12.24 -27.32 0.40
N GLY A 586 12.41 -26.33 1.28
CA GLY A 586 12.05 -24.93 0.99
C GLY A 586 10.56 -24.60 1.10
N ALA A 587 9.68 -25.58 1.37
CA ALA A 587 8.29 -25.32 1.69
C ALA A 587 8.12 -24.92 3.17
N SER A 588 7.20 -24.00 3.41
CA SER A 588 6.69 -23.69 4.75
C SER A 588 5.17 -23.60 4.73
N VAL A 589 4.54 -23.95 5.84
CA VAL A 589 3.08 -23.80 6.00
C VAL A 589 2.79 -22.96 7.22
N LYS A 590 1.98 -21.92 7.03
CA LYS A 590 1.47 -21.07 8.09
C LYS A 590 0.02 -21.43 8.40
N PHE A 591 -0.25 -21.75 9.65
CA PHE A 591 -1.59 -21.85 10.21
C PHE A 591 -1.86 -20.61 11.06
N SER A 592 -2.94 -19.89 10.78
CA SER A 592 -3.42 -18.76 11.57
C SER A 592 -4.73 -19.14 12.23
N LEU A 593 -4.72 -19.19 13.56
CA LEU A 593 -5.90 -19.51 14.38
C LEU A 593 -6.23 -18.35 15.30
N LYS A 594 -7.50 -18.25 15.69
CA LYS A 594 -7.98 -17.28 16.68
C LYS A 594 -8.66 -18.00 17.83
N LEU A 595 -8.30 -17.62 19.05
CA LEU A 595 -8.92 -18.12 20.27
C LEU A 595 -10.19 -17.32 20.55
N LYS A 596 -11.33 -18.01 20.61
CA LYS A 596 -12.65 -17.45 20.88
C LYS A 596 -13.41 -18.35 21.84
N ASP A 597 -13.93 -17.77 22.92
CA ASP A 597 -14.69 -18.51 23.94
C ASP A 597 -14.01 -19.80 24.45
N GLY A 598 -12.67 -19.83 24.46
CA GLY A 598 -11.87 -21.01 24.83
C GLY A 598 -11.65 -22.04 23.72
N GLU A 599 -12.23 -21.85 22.54
CA GLU A 599 -12.09 -22.70 21.35
C GLU A 599 -11.16 -22.04 20.31
N LEU A 600 -10.38 -22.85 19.58
CA LEU A 600 -9.57 -22.36 18.47
C LEU A 600 -10.37 -22.42 17.16
N ALA A 601 -10.59 -21.27 16.55
CA ALA A 601 -11.10 -21.16 15.19
C ALA A 601 -9.93 -21.06 14.21
N LEU A 602 -9.81 -22.01 13.29
CA LEU A 602 -8.88 -21.85 12.16
C LEU A 602 -9.39 -20.70 11.28
N LEU A 603 -8.54 -19.72 11.02
CA LEU A 603 -8.84 -18.62 10.10
C LEU A 603 -8.33 -18.93 8.70
N MET A 604 -7.07 -19.35 8.60
CA MET A 604 -6.45 -19.64 7.30
C MET A 604 -5.23 -20.56 7.44
N THR A 605 -5.03 -21.40 6.42
CA THR A 605 -3.80 -22.15 6.19
C THR A 605 -3.17 -21.68 4.89
N GLN A 606 -1.87 -21.39 4.89
CA GLN A 606 -1.15 -20.89 3.72
C GLN A 606 0.13 -21.70 3.49
N HIS A 607 0.33 -22.15 2.26
CA HIS A 607 1.50 -22.89 1.82
C HIS A 607 2.41 -21.96 1.05
N PHE A 608 3.67 -21.88 1.48
CA PHE A 608 4.67 -21.02 0.88
C PHE A 608 5.87 -21.82 0.38
N PHE A 609 6.45 -21.33 -0.71
CA PHE A 609 7.83 -21.62 -1.06
C PHE A 609 8.70 -20.44 -0.64
N THR A 610 9.65 -20.70 0.25
CA THR A 610 10.47 -19.68 0.88
C THR A 610 11.89 -19.73 0.34
N GLN A 611 12.34 -18.65 -0.29
CA GLN A 611 13.73 -18.42 -0.64
C GLN A 611 14.32 -17.45 0.36
N LYS A 612 15.46 -17.81 0.96
CA LYS A 612 16.19 -16.96 1.91
C LYS A 612 17.64 -16.89 1.48
N ASP A 613 18.11 -15.68 1.26
CA ASP A 613 19.51 -15.38 1.07
C ASP A 613 19.98 -14.61 2.31
N ALA A 614 20.90 -15.18 3.08
CA ALA A 614 21.46 -14.53 4.25
C ALA A 614 22.98 -14.43 4.10
N PHE A 615 23.50 -13.22 4.23
CA PHE A 615 24.92 -12.93 4.31
C PHE A 615 25.22 -12.47 5.74
N ASN A 616 26.02 -13.24 6.46
CA ASN A 616 26.50 -12.86 7.80
C ASN A 616 28.03 -12.92 7.80
N GLN A 617 28.68 -11.80 8.07
CA GLN A 617 30.13 -11.70 8.20
C GLN A 617 30.49 -11.08 9.55
N ALA A 618 31.29 -11.81 10.34
CA ALA A 618 31.96 -11.26 11.51
C ALA A 618 33.39 -10.86 11.12
N LEU A 619 33.72 -9.59 11.30
CA LEU A 619 35.06 -9.05 11.11
C LEU A 619 35.73 -8.96 12.48
N SER A 620 36.75 -9.79 12.70
CA SER A 620 37.59 -9.71 13.90
C SER A 620 38.47 -8.46 13.82
N THR A 621 38.30 -7.54 14.75
CA THR A 621 39.25 -6.44 14.96
C THR A 621 40.25 -6.85 16.06
N PRO A 622 41.38 -6.13 16.26
CA PRO A 622 42.27 -6.41 17.38
C PRO A 622 41.44 -6.41 18.68
N THR A 623 41.54 -7.49 19.45
CA THR A 623 40.76 -7.77 20.66
C THR A 623 40.61 -6.53 21.57
N PRO A 624 39.44 -6.30 22.21
CA PRO A 624 38.33 -7.24 22.46
C PRO A 624 37.03 -6.86 21.71
N ILE A 625 37.14 -6.42 20.45
CA ILE A 625 36.00 -5.95 19.66
C ILE A 625 35.77 -6.90 18.47
N THR A 626 34.52 -7.21 18.16
CA THR A 626 34.12 -7.91 16.94
C THR A 626 33.00 -7.13 16.26
N MET A 627 33.14 -6.87 14.96
CA MET A 627 32.10 -6.21 14.17
C MET A 627 31.28 -7.25 13.43
N GLU A 628 29.97 -7.24 13.60
CA GLU A 628 29.04 -8.11 12.88
C GLU A 628 28.32 -7.31 11.80
N VAL A 629 28.36 -7.80 10.57
CA VAL A 629 27.56 -7.27 9.47
C VAL A 629 26.70 -8.40 8.93
N ALA A 630 25.40 -8.20 8.97
CA ALA A 630 24.41 -9.12 8.43
C ALA A 630 23.57 -8.41 7.37
N SER A 631 23.27 -9.09 6.27
CA SER A 631 22.21 -8.69 5.36
C SER A 631 21.48 -9.92 4.86
N GLY A 632 20.16 -9.90 5.01
CA GLY A 632 19.26 -10.94 4.53
C GLY A 632 18.29 -10.41 3.49
N SER A 633 17.84 -11.27 2.60
CA SER A 633 16.60 -11.11 1.87
C SER A 633 15.81 -12.40 1.91
N HIS A 634 14.49 -12.27 1.95
CA HIS A 634 13.58 -13.41 1.86
C HIS A 634 12.45 -13.12 0.88
N VAL A 635 12.02 -14.17 0.19
CA VAL A 635 10.84 -14.16 -0.68
C VAL A 635 10.02 -15.39 -0.31
N ASP A 636 8.80 -15.14 0.14
CA ASP A 636 7.78 -16.16 0.39
C ASP A 636 6.77 -16.10 -0.75
N THR A 637 6.76 -17.12 -1.60
CA THR A 637 5.80 -17.26 -2.70
C THR A 637 4.65 -18.14 -2.24
N LEU A 638 3.42 -17.63 -2.28
CA LEU A 638 2.24 -18.42 -1.93
C LEU A 638 1.98 -19.46 -3.02
N LEU A 639 1.85 -20.72 -2.63
CA LEU A 639 1.49 -21.83 -3.52
C LEU A 639 0.01 -22.15 -3.43
N GLU A 640 -0.52 -22.20 -2.21
CA GLU A 640 -1.90 -22.58 -1.94
C GLU A 640 -2.37 -21.95 -0.63
N GLU A 641 -3.67 -21.67 -0.54
CA GLU A 641 -4.30 -21.10 0.65
C GLU A 641 -5.70 -21.66 0.82
N HIS A 642 -6.02 -22.00 2.07
CA HIS A 642 -7.30 -22.56 2.48
C HIS A 642 -7.87 -21.71 3.62
N LEU A 643 -9.06 -21.15 3.40
CA LEU A 643 -9.78 -20.43 4.44
C LEU A 643 -10.38 -21.43 5.44
N GLY A 644 -10.38 -21.05 6.71
CA GLY A 644 -11.13 -21.77 7.72
C GLY A 644 -12.63 -21.53 7.59
N SER A 645 -13.42 -22.49 8.04
CA SER A 645 -14.89 -22.52 7.89
C SER A 645 -15.64 -22.37 9.22
N GLN A 646 -14.93 -22.02 10.29
CA GLN A 646 -15.45 -22.06 11.67
C GLN A 646 -15.89 -20.68 12.19
N SER A 647 -15.42 -19.58 11.59
CA SER A 647 -15.67 -18.20 12.04
C SER A 647 -15.72 -17.24 10.85
N LEU A 648 -16.48 -16.15 11.01
CA LEU A 648 -16.54 -15.04 10.05
C LEU A 648 -15.42 -14.01 10.22
N ASP A 649 -14.57 -14.10 11.24
CA ASP A 649 -13.61 -13.03 11.57
C ASP A 649 -12.59 -12.69 10.50
N LEU A 650 -12.22 -13.65 9.64
CA LEU A 650 -11.37 -13.35 8.48
C LEU A 650 -12.18 -12.77 7.31
N ILE A 651 -13.42 -13.21 7.15
CA ILE A 651 -14.30 -12.86 6.03
C ILE A 651 -14.88 -11.46 6.22
N LEU A 652 -15.23 -11.07 7.44
CA LEU A 652 -15.88 -9.79 7.75
C LEU A 652 -15.02 -8.57 7.38
N PRO A 653 -13.73 -8.49 7.77
CA PRO A 653 -12.87 -7.38 7.34
C PRO A 653 -12.68 -7.34 5.81
N ILE A 654 -12.62 -8.50 5.14
CA ILE A 654 -12.56 -8.58 3.67
C ILE A 654 -13.86 -8.01 3.08
N ALA A 655 -15.01 -8.45 3.59
CA ALA A 655 -16.33 -8.00 3.18
C ALA A 655 -16.49 -6.49 3.39
N LEU A 656 -16.08 -5.94 4.54
CA LEU A 656 -16.09 -4.50 4.79
C LEU A 656 -15.32 -3.73 3.72
N SER A 657 -14.15 -4.23 3.31
CA SER A 657 -13.31 -3.55 2.31
C SER A 657 -13.79 -3.70 0.86
N LYS A 658 -14.69 -4.65 0.55
CA LYS A 658 -15.04 -5.04 -0.84
C LYS A 658 -16.53 -5.02 -1.16
N LEU A 659 -17.37 -5.05 -0.14
CA LEU A 659 -18.84 -5.04 -0.24
C LEU A 659 -19.47 -3.77 0.36
N ALA A 660 -18.66 -2.83 0.85
CA ALA A 660 -19.14 -1.49 1.22
C ALA A 660 -19.80 -0.78 0.02
N PRO A 661 -20.69 0.20 0.25
CA PRO A 661 -21.35 0.95 -0.82
C PRO A 661 -20.37 1.46 -1.87
N ASP A 662 -20.78 1.44 -3.14
CA ASP A 662 -20.03 1.95 -4.29
C ASP A 662 -18.75 1.16 -4.68
N GLN A 663 -18.54 -0.03 -4.13
CA GLN A 663 -17.46 -0.96 -4.51
C GLN A 663 -17.88 -1.94 -5.61
N ASP A 664 -16.93 -2.35 -6.45
CA ASP A 664 -17.12 -3.37 -7.47
C ASP A 664 -17.25 -4.77 -6.83
N THR A 665 -18.48 -5.31 -6.87
CA THR A 665 -18.79 -6.63 -6.33
C THR A 665 -18.12 -7.78 -7.10
N ALA A 666 -17.63 -7.54 -8.32
CA ALA A 666 -16.98 -8.56 -9.14
C ALA A 666 -15.72 -9.12 -8.46
N TRP A 667 -14.98 -8.30 -7.71
CA TRP A 667 -13.82 -8.78 -6.95
C TRP A 667 -14.24 -9.79 -5.88
N TRP A 668 -15.32 -9.51 -5.15
CA TRP A 668 -15.82 -10.40 -4.11
C TRP A 668 -16.27 -11.73 -4.69
N ASP A 669 -17.02 -11.69 -5.79
CA ASP A 669 -17.53 -12.90 -6.43
C ASP A 669 -16.36 -13.77 -6.93
N SER A 670 -15.34 -13.17 -7.55
CA SER A 670 -14.10 -13.89 -7.94
C SER A 670 -13.35 -14.47 -6.74
N TYR A 671 -13.34 -13.77 -5.60
CA TYR A 671 -12.73 -14.27 -4.36
C TYR A 671 -13.48 -15.49 -3.81
N VAL A 672 -14.81 -15.45 -3.80
CA VAL A 672 -15.65 -16.57 -3.38
C VAL A 672 -15.43 -17.78 -4.29
N ASP A 673 -15.36 -17.59 -5.61
CA ASP A 673 -15.11 -18.65 -6.57
C ASP A 673 -13.74 -19.30 -6.36
N LYS A 674 -12.69 -18.50 -6.11
CA LYS A 674 -11.35 -19.01 -5.79
C LYS A 674 -11.35 -19.89 -4.53
N HIS A 675 -12.21 -19.57 -3.56
CA HIS A 675 -12.31 -20.27 -2.28
C HIS A 675 -13.59 -21.08 -2.10
N VAL A 676 -14.19 -21.54 -3.20
CA VAL A 676 -15.53 -22.13 -3.24
C VAL A 676 -15.73 -23.25 -2.21
N LYS A 677 -14.74 -24.15 -2.08
CA LYS A 677 -14.79 -25.27 -1.12
C LYS A 677 -14.86 -24.80 0.34
N ALA A 678 -14.15 -23.71 0.66
CA ALA A 678 -14.12 -23.16 2.01
C ALA A 678 -15.43 -22.43 2.35
N PHE A 679 -15.99 -21.70 1.38
CA PHE A 679 -17.31 -21.08 1.51
C PHE A 679 -18.43 -22.13 1.64
N ASP A 680 -18.37 -23.21 0.87
CA ASP A 680 -19.34 -24.31 0.98
C ASP A 680 -19.23 -25.03 2.33
N ALA A 681 -18.01 -25.25 2.83
CA ALA A 681 -17.79 -25.80 4.17
C ALA A 681 -18.32 -24.87 5.26
N LEU A 682 -18.13 -23.55 5.12
CA LEU A 682 -18.68 -22.55 6.03
C LEU A 682 -20.22 -22.59 6.04
N LEU A 683 -20.85 -22.61 4.86
CA LEU A 683 -22.31 -22.72 4.73
C LEU A 683 -22.85 -24.02 5.34
N ASN A 684 -22.16 -25.14 5.13
CA ASN A 684 -22.50 -26.41 5.79
C ASN A 684 -22.43 -26.33 7.31
N ASN A 685 -21.42 -25.64 7.86
CA ASN A 685 -21.30 -25.41 9.30
C ASN A 685 -22.40 -24.48 9.84
N MET A 686 -22.84 -23.49 9.05
CA MET A 686 -23.97 -22.62 9.39
C MET A 686 -25.28 -23.41 9.45
N ALA A 687 -25.48 -24.36 8.53
CA ALA A 687 -26.70 -25.18 8.46
C ALA A 687 -26.86 -26.16 9.65
N ASP A 688 -25.80 -26.48 10.41
CA ASP A 688 -25.81 -27.53 11.45
C ASP A 688 -26.40 -27.06 12.79
N ALA A 689 -27.66 -26.61 12.80
CA ALA A 689 -28.38 -25.93 13.90
C ALA A 689 -28.35 -26.61 15.30
N GLY A 690 -27.93 -27.87 15.41
CA GLY A 690 -28.00 -28.66 16.64
C GLY A 690 -26.78 -28.64 17.56
N LYS A 691 -25.66 -27.99 17.20
CA LYS A 691 -24.37 -28.15 17.93
C LYS A 691 -23.87 -26.92 18.69
N GLY A 692 -24.57 -25.78 18.68
CA GLY A 692 -24.12 -24.56 19.38
C GLY A 692 -22.72 -24.11 18.91
N THR A 693 -22.45 -24.29 17.61
CA THR A 693 -21.14 -24.04 17.02
C THR A 693 -20.75 -22.57 17.15
N LEU A 694 -19.46 -22.27 17.08
CA LEU A 694 -18.95 -20.91 17.16
C LEU A 694 -19.59 -19.99 16.11
N ILE A 695 -19.74 -20.47 14.87
CA ILE A 695 -20.38 -19.75 13.78
C ILE A 695 -21.87 -19.43 14.06
N GLN A 696 -22.59 -20.30 14.77
CA GLN A 696 -23.99 -20.04 15.15
C GLN A 696 -24.11 -18.94 16.19
N ARG A 697 -23.21 -18.92 17.17
CA ARG A 697 -23.15 -17.84 18.17
C ARG A 697 -22.85 -16.51 17.51
N GLU A 698 -21.95 -16.48 16.53
CA GLU A 698 -21.67 -15.29 15.72
C GLU A 698 -22.89 -14.81 14.92
N LEU A 699 -23.59 -15.73 14.24
CA LEU A 699 -24.79 -15.38 13.47
C LEU A 699 -25.93 -14.86 14.35
N ALA A 700 -26.14 -15.45 15.53
CA ALA A 700 -27.11 -14.95 16.50
C ALA A 700 -26.77 -13.52 16.98
N ALA A 701 -25.49 -13.26 17.29
CA ALA A 701 -25.04 -11.92 17.68
C ALA A 701 -25.15 -10.90 16.54
N ILE A 702 -25.00 -11.31 15.29
CA ILE A 702 -25.22 -10.46 14.11
C ILE A 702 -26.71 -10.18 13.93
N GLN A 703 -27.59 -11.18 14.09
CA GLN A 703 -29.03 -11.04 13.92
C GLN A 703 -29.62 -9.92 14.80
N GLU A 704 -29.11 -9.78 16.03
CA GLU A 704 -29.51 -8.72 16.97
C GLU A 704 -29.12 -7.30 16.52
N ARG A 705 -28.25 -7.16 15.51
CA ARG A 705 -27.60 -5.90 15.12
C ARG A 705 -27.91 -5.44 13.70
N ILE A 706 -28.66 -6.22 12.91
CA ILE A 706 -28.93 -5.91 11.49
C ILE A 706 -30.39 -5.54 11.23
N THR A 707 -30.58 -4.76 10.16
CA THR A 707 -31.90 -4.50 9.57
C THR A 707 -31.81 -4.71 8.05
N PRO A 708 -32.66 -5.56 7.44
CA PRO A 708 -33.72 -6.35 8.07
C PRO A 708 -33.16 -7.51 8.89
N SER A 709 -33.81 -7.83 10.01
CA SER A 709 -33.41 -8.91 10.92
C SER A 709 -33.58 -10.32 10.33
N ASP A 710 -34.34 -10.44 9.24
CA ASP A 710 -34.63 -11.70 8.55
C ASP A 710 -33.49 -12.18 7.62
N ALA A 711 -32.44 -11.39 7.43
CA ALA A 711 -31.34 -11.74 6.54
C ALA A 711 -30.54 -12.96 7.04
N VAL A 712 -30.39 -13.11 8.36
CA VAL A 712 -29.76 -14.30 8.97
C VAL A 712 -30.64 -15.53 8.79
N ASP A 713 -31.96 -15.42 8.99
CA ASP A 713 -32.89 -16.53 8.81
C ASP A 713 -32.90 -17.04 7.36
N LYS A 714 -32.89 -16.11 6.39
CA LYS A 714 -32.78 -16.45 4.95
C LYS A 714 -31.47 -17.17 4.62
N LEU A 715 -30.35 -16.73 5.21
CA LEU A 715 -29.07 -17.42 5.07
C LEU A 715 -29.13 -18.83 5.64
N LEU A 716 -29.68 -19.02 6.83
CA LEU A 716 -29.80 -20.33 7.45
C LEU A 716 -30.68 -21.28 6.62
N LEU A 717 -31.81 -20.81 6.11
CA LEU A 717 -32.68 -21.59 5.21
C LEU A 717 -31.98 -21.96 3.90
N ALA A 718 -31.28 -21.01 3.28
CA ALA A 718 -30.54 -21.27 2.04
C ALA A 718 -29.37 -22.25 2.25
N ALA A 719 -28.66 -22.12 3.37
CA ALA A 719 -27.59 -23.03 3.76
C ALA A 719 -28.12 -24.45 4.04
N GLN A 720 -29.29 -24.59 4.68
CA GLN A 720 -29.95 -25.87 4.86
C GLN A 720 -30.34 -26.51 3.52
N ALA A 721 -30.97 -25.74 2.62
CA ALA A 721 -31.32 -26.23 1.29
C ALA A 721 -30.09 -26.70 0.49
N ALA A 722 -28.99 -25.94 0.56
CA ALA A 722 -27.72 -26.30 -0.08
C ALA A 722 -27.08 -27.57 0.53
N ARG A 723 -27.23 -27.78 1.84
CA ARG A 723 -26.75 -29.00 2.51
C ARG A 723 -27.59 -30.23 2.15
N GLU A 724 -28.91 -30.08 2.09
CA GLU A 724 -29.85 -31.16 1.74
C GLU A 724 -29.74 -31.57 0.28
N ARG A 725 -29.51 -30.60 -0.61
CA ARG A 725 -29.37 -30.80 -2.05
C ARG A 725 -28.22 -29.95 -2.58
N PRO A 726 -26.97 -30.44 -2.56
CA PRO A 726 -25.79 -29.65 -2.95
C PRO A 726 -25.64 -29.59 -4.47
N ASP A 727 -26.48 -28.79 -5.13
CA ASP A 727 -26.37 -28.48 -6.56
C ASP A 727 -25.93 -27.03 -6.80
N ALA A 728 -25.58 -26.71 -8.05
CA ALA A 728 -25.09 -25.38 -8.40
C ALA A 728 -26.08 -24.25 -8.04
N THR A 729 -27.39 -24.50 -8.13
CA THR A 729 -28.42 -23.49 -7.89
C THR A 729 -28.59 -23.16 -6.41
N THR A 730 -28.66 -24.19 -5.57
CA THR A 730 -28.83 -24.08 -4.12
C THR A 730 -27.56 -23.56 -3.45
N LEU A 731 -26.38 -24.01 -3.88
CA LEU A 731 -25.09 -23.50 -3.42
C LEU A 731 -24.93 -22.01 -3.77
N GLN A 732 -25.29 -21.61 -5.00
CA GLN A 732 -25.25 -20.20 -5.38
C GLN A 732 -26.22 -19.37 -4.54
N ALA A 733 -27.46 -19.84 -4.36
CA ALA A 733 -28.46 -19.15 -3.53
C ALA A 733 -27.98 -18.96 -2.07
N ALA A 734 -27.28 -19.95 -1.51
CA ALA A 734 -26.70 -19.85 -0.17
C ALA A 734 -25.54 -18.84 -0.10
N ARG A 735 -24.67 -18.78 -1.11
CA ARG A 735 -23.59 -17.77 -1.21
C ARG A 735 -24.15 -16.35 -1.40
N ASP A 736 -25.18 -16.20 -2.21
CA ASP A 736 -25.86 -14.91 -2.40
C ASP A 736 -26.55 -14.46 -1.09
N ALA A 737 -27.17 -15.39 -0.36
CA ALA A 737 -27.75 -15.10 0.96
C ALA A 737 -26.67 -14.67 1.97
N LEU A 738 -25.49 -15.30 1.94
CA LEU A 738 -24.35 -14.92 2.79
C LEU A 738 -23.88 -13.50 2.45
N LYS A 739 -23.69 -13.19 1.17
CA LYS A 739 -23.34 -11.84 0.69
C LYS A 739 -24.34 -10.79 1.15
N ASN A 740 -25.64 -11.07 1.01
CA ASN A 740 -26.71 -10.16 1.45
C ASN A 740 -26.69 -9.91 2.96
N MET A 741 -26.48 -10.95 3.76
CA MET A 741 -26.35 -10.83 5.22
C MET A 741 -25.13 -9.97 5.59
N LEU A 742 -23.97 -10.20 4.96
CA LEU A 742 -22.76 -9.42 5.20
C LEU A 742 -22.96 -7.93 4.87
N VAL A 743 -23.59 -7.62 3.73
CA VAL A 743 -23.91 -6.24 3.34
C VAL A 743 -24.85 -5.58 4.34
N ALA A 744 -25.86 -6.30 4.82
CA ALA A 744 -26.77 -5.79 5.85
C ALA A 744 -26.04 -5.50 7.17
N TYR A 745 -25.10 -6.36 7.58
CA TYR A 745 -24.30 -6.16 8.79
C TYR A 745 -23.31 -4.99 8.68
N ILE A 746 -22.64 -4.86 7.54
CA ILE A 746 -21.73 -3.75 7.25
C ILE A 746 -22.46 -2.41 7.36
N LYS A 747 -23.61 -2.29 6.68
CA LYS A 747 -24.42 -1.06 6.65
C LYS A 747 -25.10 -0.75 7.98
N GLY A 748 -25.54 -1.77 8.72
CA GLY A 748 -26.34 -1.61 9.93
C GLY A 748 -25.53 -1.25 11.18
N ASP A 749 -24.34 -1.83 11.36
CA ASP A 749 -23.61 -1.74 12.64
C ASP A 749 -22.09 -1.72 12.47
N TYR A 750 -21.54 -2.59 11.62
CA TYR A 750 -20.09 -2.86 11.62
C TYR A 750 -19.24 -1.67 11.13
N GLU A 751 -19.60 -1.02 10.02
CA GLU A 751 -18.84 0.13 9.51
C GLU A 751 -18.81 1.27 10.54
N ALA A 752 -19.95 1.56 11.19
CA ALA A 752 -20.05 2.59 12.21
C ALA A 752 -19.15 2.29 13.42
N LYS A 753 -19.08 1.02 13.87
CA LYS A 753 -18.19 0.60 14.97
C LYS A 753 -16.72 0.78 14.63
N VAL A 754 -16.29 0.44 13.42
CA VAL A 754 -14.90 0.67 12.99
C VAL A 754 -14.61 2.17 12.99
N LYS A 755 -15.50 3.01 12.42
CA LYS A 755 -15.33 4.47 12.38
C LYS A 755 -15.28 5.11 13.78
N GLN A 756 -16.03 4.59 14.77
CA GLN A 756 -16.02 5.11 16.14
C GLN A 756 -14.65 5.02 16.84
N ALA A 757 -13.79 4.08 16.44
CA ALA A 757 -12.44 3.95 16.99
C ALA A 757 -11.48 5.06 16.52
N TRP A 758 -11.88 5.83 15.50
CA TRP A 758 -11.07 6.91 14.94
C TRP A 758 -11.38 8.25 15.59
N ARG A 759 -10.34 8.92 16.09
CA ARG A 759 -10.41 10.26 16.65
C ARG A 759 -9.87 11.26 15.63
N VAL A 760 -10.65 12.29 15.34
CA VAL A 760 -10.24 13.39 14.46
C VAL A 760 -9.59 14.49 15.30
N ILE A 761 -8.38 14.90 14.91
CA ILE A 761 -7.62 15.99 15.54
C ILE A 761 -7.61 17.20 14.60
#